data_AF-A0A6P0V4Z6-F1
#
_entry.id   AF-A0A6P0V4Z6-F1
#
_cell.length_a   1.000
_cell.length_b   1.000
_cell.length_c   1.000
_cell.angle_alpha   90.00
_cell.angle_beta   90.00
_cell.angle_gamma   90.00
#
_symmetry.space_group_name_H-M   'P 1'
#
loop_
_entity.id
_entity.type
_entity.pdbx_description
1 polymer ?
#
loop_
_entity_poly.entity_id
_entity_poly.type
_entity_poly.pdbx_seq_one_letter_code
_entity_poly.pdbx_strand_id
1 'polypeptide(L)'
;MAHVTSRRNPYIIGRPITEKGRFFGRESLFHFLEDSLIQGEQVILLHGQRRIGKSSVLFQIPHSVECDGFHFVPFDLQDQSLLPLSVVLENLATEIVDYLELEDSVTLPTAQELEADLTFFSRVFLTSVYQVLDNKNLVLLLDEFDVLSTDNRDNNQRSNFADKYFFPYLKSLIDEQEKLFIIPVVGRKLDDMQQLLTLFKRAPNHEIGLLDETSAKRLILNPAHGILAYDQNAIKAILELSAGHPYFTQVICFALFGQARNEGNWNVTQVDVEKVVDKAIESAEGGLAWFWDGLPIAEQVVFSAVAKAQERAKQRQAMLPENPLILLQEYGVIPTKEIKQAAKQLINKVFLDETGRKVKVELVRRWLVSHYPLRQEIWQLEKLDKDFDNFFRAAEKWENYGGNKLKKMRKACEQVLEFNPNHFGALFAIADISLTVEDFSKAVEFYTRAYKVDPISNQEGLVQSLLSYGNDLWRNQQQFKQAKQHFERVLKIDPNNAIARDKLSELAPLVDKDRRIFVGAIVVAAVVTIPLLIGIGYYLGVNSCPPDQQRIDGICKSILPPQPFYVPEWEPERFSRGERTIFTSKFNPNFERGIKEFKQGNYSEATNFFEQTVAESPNDPEVLIYYNNALAREQGSPLTLAVVVSAIKSTLSAQEILRGVAQAQNQFNISGGLNGRLLELVIANDGNEPDKSEKVAQELEKDPSVLGVIGHSSSDASKAALVEYEKANLAMISPTSTSPLLQGRVFFRAVSSDEAAGQILAQYTKNNLGLDKAVIFYNTNSFYSNSLREAFQKSFEQLGGRIVDKIDWSNTTLNMESEVPRSIFRDQAEAGLLFPNKALTSQAIEVARVNAELRSRPANPDGRGLKLLGGDTLYSNTTLNEERKAVEGLILAVPWFRGTSEAQEFSQAARRQWGGDVSWRTAASYDATQAFIQTLLGNPDRTKVLQRLREVNLSSSETSGEALQFTSDGERLSEPILVKVVDGEFKLVEEKQKEPDSP
;
A
#
# COMPACT_ATOMS: atom_id res chain seq x y z
N MET A 1 -1.32 31.58 -31.28
CA MET A 1 -1.41 30.10 -31.21
C MET A 1 -1.66 29.69 -29.77
N ALA A 2 -2.90 29.79 -29.25
CA ALA A 2 -3.16 29.72 -27.80
C ALA A 2 -4.48 28.98 -27.45
N HIS A 3 -4.71 27.79 -28.02
CA HIS A 3 -5.97 27.03 -27.85
C HIS A 3 -5.80 25.51 -27.60
N VAL A 4 -4.61 25.03 -27.20
CA VAL A 4 -4.34 23.57 -27.15
C VAL A 4 -4.47 22.96 -25.74
N THR A 5 -4.51 23.76 -24.67
CA THR A 5 -4.31 23.28 -23.28
C THR A 5 -5.53 22.65 -22.59
N SER A 6 -6.77 22.78 -23.10
CA SER A 6 -7.99 22.37 -22.38
C SER A 6 -8.65 21.06 -22.85
N ARG A 7 -7.94 20.17 -23.56
CA ARG A 7 -8.52 18.91 -24.08
C ARG A 7 -8.83 17.92 -22.95
N ARG A 8 -10.11 17.52 -22.84
CA ARG A 8 -10.58 16.44 -21.94
C ARG A 8 -10.00 15.10 -22.39
N ASN A 9 -9.60 14.25 -21.44
CA ASN A 9 -9.16 12.89 -21.73
C ASN A 9 -10.35 12.07 -22.27
N PRO A 10 -10.26 11.47 -23.47
CA PRO A 10 -11.37 10.72 -24.07
C PRO A 10 -11.45 9.27 -23.55
N TYR A 11 -10.39 8.77 -22.93
CA TYR A 11 -10.36 7.43 -22.33
C TYR A 11 -11.12 7.43 -21.00
N ILE A 12 -11.85 6.34 -20.73
CA ILE A 12 -12.75 6.20 -19.59
C ILE A 12 -12.26 5.05 -18.72
N ILE A 13 -11.95 5.35 -17.47
CA ILE A 13 -11.52 4.39 -16.45
C ILE A 13 -12.56 4.30 -15.33
N GLY A 14 -12.61 3.17 -14.62
CA GLY A 14 -13.41 2.99 -13.40
C GLY A 14 -14.91 2.69 -13.61
N ARG A 15 -15.57 3.42 -14.50
CA ARG A 15 -17.04 3.38 -14.71
C ARG A 15 -17.49 2.59 -15.96
N PRO A 16 -18.76 2.13 -16.02
CA PRO A 16 -19.32 1.51 -17.21
C PRO A 16 -19.37 2.43 -18.44
N ILE A 17 -19.42 1.84 -19.64
CA ILE A 17 -19.56 2.54 -20.91
C ILE A 17 -21.01 2.49 -21.38
N THR A 18 -21.72 3.61 -21.26
CA THR A 18 -23.10 3.79 -21.73
C THR A 18 -23.18 4.29 -23.17
N GLU A 19 -22.18 5.04 -23.64
CA GLU A 19 -22.15 5.61 -25.00
C GLU A 19 -21.77 4.55 -26.06
N LYS A 20 -22.71 4.15 -26.93
CA LYS A 20 -22.49 3.16 -28.02
C LYS A 20 -21.25 3.46 -28.87
N GLY A 21 -21.00 4.73 -29.20
CA GLY A 21 -19.82 5.17 -29.97
C GLY A 21 -18.47 5.04 -29.26
N ARG A 22 -18.44 4.66 -27.97
CA ARG A 22 -17.22 4.39 -27.18
C ARG A 22 -17.12 2.94 -26.71
N PHE A 23 -18.07 2.09 -27.11
CA PHE A 23 -18.01 0.65 -26.88
C PHE A 23 -17.40 -0.04 -28.11
N PHE A 24 -16.56 -1.06 -27.89
CA PHE A 24 -15.76 -1.66 -28.96
C PHE A 24 -15.72 -3.19 -28.82
N GLY A 25 -15.92 -3.88 -29.95
CA GLY A 25 -15.96 -5.34 -30.00
C GLY A 25 -17.29 -5.92 -29.50
N ARG A 26 -17.25 -7.22 -29.18
CA ARG A 26 -18.39 -8.02 -28.66
C ARG A 26 -19.51 -8.27 -29.67
N GLU A 27 -19.29 -8.02 -30.96
CA GLU A 27 -20.30 -8.26 -31.99
C GLU A 27 -20.81 -9.72 -31.93
N SER A 28 -19.93 -10.72 -31.77
CA SER A 28 -20.33 -12.13 -31.64
C SER A 28 -21.15 -12.44 -30.39
N LEU A 29 -20.96 -11.70 -29.30
CA LEU A 29 -21.73 -11.86 -28.06
C LEU A 29 -23.16 -11.34 -28.25
N PHE A 30 -23.34 -10.20 -28.93
CA PHE A 30 -24.69 -9.68 -29.21
C PHE A 30 -25.46 -10.57 -30.19
N HIS A 31 -24.81 -11.11 -31.24
CA HIS A 31 -25.45 -12.11 -32.12
C HIS A 31 -25.86 -13.37 -31.35
N PHE A 32 -25.02 -13.86 -30.43
CA PHE A 32 -25.37 -14.98 -29.54
C PHE A 32 -26.58 -14.68 -28.65
N LEU A 33 -26.72 -13.44 -28.15
CA LEU A 33 -27.89 -13.02 -27.38
C LEU A 33 -29.15 -12.94 -28.25
N GLU A 34 -29.07 -12.36 -29.45
CA GLU A 34 -30.17 -12.35 -30.44
C GLU A 34 -30.63 -13.77 -30.77
N ASP A 35 -29.70 -14.65 -31.20
CA ASP A 35 -29.98 -16.04 -31.56
C ASP A 35 -30.66 -16.80 -30.40
N SER A 36 -30.20 -16.59 -29.17
CA SER A 36 -30.75 -17.26 -27.97
C SER A 36 -32.16 -16.75 -27.62
N LEU A 37 -32.38 -15.43 -27.66
CA LEU A 37 -33.70 -14.83 -27.41
C LEU A 37 -34.72 -15.24 -28.49
N ILE A 38 -34.32 -15.26 -29.76
CA ILE A 38 -35.15 -15.71 -30.89
C ILE A 38 -35.50 -17.20 -30.78
N GLN A 39 -34.60 -18.03 -30.23
CA GLN A 39 -34.84 -19.45 -29.96
C GLN A 39 -35.76 -19.70 -28.75
N GLY A 40 -36.10 -18.66 -27.97
CA GLY A 40 -36.98 -18.76 -26.80
C GLY A 40 -36.27 -19.19 -25.51
N GLU A 41 -34.94 -19.03 -25.43
CA GLU A 41 -34.17 -19.38 -24.24
C GLU A 41 -34.40 -18.34 -23.12
N GLN A 42 -35.28 -18.66 -22.16
CA GLN A 42 -35.67 -17.76 -21.06
C GLN A 42 -34.51 -17.40 -20.10
N VAL A 43 -33.40 -18.12 -20.11
CA VAL A 43 -32.26 -17.88 -19.21
C VAL A 43 -30.96 -17.95 -20.01
N ILE A 44 -30.23 -16.84 -20.11
CA ILE A 44 -28.95 -16.77 -20.84
C ILE A 44 -27.85 -16.27 -19.90
N LEU A 45 -26.87 -17.13 -19.58
CA LEU A 45 -25.86 -16.83 -18.55
C LEU A 45 -24.64 -16.13 -19.15
N LEU A 46 -24.32 -14.91 -18.71
CA LEU A 46 -23.06 -14.26 -19.06
C LEU A 46 -22.10 -14.30 -17.88
N HIS A 47 -20.82 -14.54 -18.13
CA HIS A 47 -19.81 -14.58 -17.06
C HIS A 47 -18.49 -13.96 -17.48
N GLY A 48 -17.75 -13.36 -16.54
CA GLY A 48 -16.45 -12.76 -16.84
C GLY A 48 -15.74 -12.12 -15.65
N GLN A 49 -14.42 -11.98 -15.77
CA GLN A 49 -13.56 -11.40 -14.73
C GLN A 49 -14.00 -9.99 -14.29
N ARG A 50 -13.58 -9.53 -13.10
CA ARG A 50 -13.82 -8.14 -12.67
C ARG A 50 -13.13 -7.17 -13.64
N ARG A 51 -13.71 -5.98 -13.84
CA ARG A 51 -13.26 -4.95 -14.80
C ARG A 51 -13.20 -5.35 -16.29
N ILE A 52 -13.71 -6.53 -16.70
CA ILE A 52 -13.73 -6.96 -18.11
C ILE A 52 -14.81 -6.25 -18.98
N GLY A 53 -15.65 -5.42 -18.35
CA GLY A 53 -16.69 -4.62 -19.01
C GLY A 53 -18.11 -5.19 -18.92
N LYS A 54 -18.42 -6.00 -17.91
CA LYS A 54 -19.73 -6.67 -17.72
C LYS A 54 -20.92 -5.69 -17.73
N SER A 55 -20.96 -4.74 -16.81
CA SER A 55 -21.99 -3.69 -16.76
C SER A 55 -22.06 -2.86 -18.05
N SER A 56 -20.91 -2.63 -18.71
CA SER A 56 -20.87 -1.97 -20.02
C SER A 56 -21.54 -2.79 -21.11
N VAL A 57 -21.39 -4.13 -21.12
CA VAL A 57 -22.14 -5.01 -22.02
C VAL A 57 -23.64 -4.86 -21.76
N LEU A 58 -24.08 -4.90 -20.50
CA LEU A 58 -25.49 -4.75 -20.15
C LEU A 58 -26.11 -3.44 -20.68
N PHE A 59 -25.45 -2.30 -20.46
CA PHE A 59 -25.91 -1.02 -21.04
C PHE A 59 -25.98 -1.00 -22.57
N GLN A 60 -25.20 -1.84 -23.26
CA GLN A 60 -25.22 -1.93 -24.71
C GLN A 60 -26.21 -2.97 -25.27
N ILE A 61 -26.73 -3.92 -24.49
CA ILE A 61 -27.70 -4.92 -24.96
C ILE A 61 -28.93 -4.26 -25.61
N PRO A 62 -29.66 -3.31 -24.96
CA PRO A 62 -30.85 -2.69 -25.55
C PRO A 62 -30.55 -1.90 -26.84
N HIS A 63 -29.29 -1.53 -27.05
CA HIS A 63 -28.82 -0.75 -28.18
C HIS A 63 -28.21 -1.60 -29.30
N SER A 64 -28.01 -2.90 -29.09
CA SER A 64 -27.17 -3.77 -29.95
C SER A 64 -27.79 -5.15 -30.22
N VAL A 65 -28.99 -5.41 -29.72
CA VAL A 65 -29.79 -6.63 -29.92
C VAL A 65 -31.10 -6.20 -30.58
N GLU A 66 -31.24 -6.42 -31.89
CA GLU A 66 -32.38 -5.95 -32.71
C GLU A 66 -33.54 -6.96 -32.67
N CYS A 67 -34.26 -7.02 -31.55
CA CYS A 67 -35.38 -7.95 -31.33
C CYS A 67 -36.70 -7.22 -30.99
N ASP A 68 -37.50 -6.87 -32.02
CA ASP A 68 -38.74 -6.05 -31.93
C ASP A 68 -39.81 -6.52 -30.92
N GLY A 69 -39.73 -7.77 -30.44
CA GLY A 69 -40.65 -8.39 -29.48
C GLY A 69 -40.25 -8.31 -28.00
N PHE A 70 -39.13 -7.67 -27.65
CA PHE A 70 -38.57 -7.68 -26.30
C PHE A 70 -38.32 -6.28 -25.73
N HIS A 71 -38.57 -6.11 -24.43
CA HIS A 71 -38.15 -4.97 -23.63
C HIS A 71 -37.08 -5.40 -22.64
N PHE A 72 -36.04 -4.60 -22.45
CA PHE A 72 -34.91 -4.91 -21.58
C PHE A 72 -34.90 -3.97 -20.37
N VAL A 73 -34.76 -4.49 -19.16
CA VAL A 73 -34.66 -3.71 -17.91
C VAL A 73 -33.39 -4.13 -17.15
N PRO A 74 -32.43 -3.22 -16.88
CA PRO A 74 -31.29 -3.50 -16.01
C PRO A 74 -31.70 -3.57 -14.54
N PHE A 75 -31.03 -4.41 -13.76
CA PHE A 75 -31.18 -4.44 -12.30
C PHE A 75 -29.86 -4.85 -11.65
N ASP A 76 -29.36 -4.01 -10.72
CA ASP A 76 -28.12 -4.27 -9.97
C ASP A 76 -28.44 -4.96 -8.64
N LEU A 77 -27.79 -6.09 -8.38
CA LEU A 77 -28.01 -6.91 -7.19
C LEU A 77 -26.99 -6.68 -6.07
N GLN A 78 -25.98 -5.81 -6.28
CA GLN A 78 -24.87 -5.63 -5.33
C GLN A 78 -25.36 -5.33 -3.90
N ASP A 79 -26.27 -4.36 -3.75
CA ASP A 79 -26.80 -3.92 -2.45
C ASP A 79 -28.09 -4.68 -2.03
N GLN A 80 -28.65 -5.50 -2.92
CA GLN A 80 -29.87 -6.28 -2.68
C GLN A 80 -29.62 -7.52 -1.79
N SER A 81 -28.37 -7.96 -1.70
CA SER A 81 -27.93 -9.19 -1.01
C SER A 81 -28.25 -9.27 0.49
N LEU A 82 -28.52 -8.14 1.15
CA LEU A 82 -28.83 -8.04 2.57
C LEU A 82 -30.33 -7.85 2.88
N LEU A 83 -31.17 -7.74 1.85
CA LEU A 83 -32.58 -7.36 1.99
C LEU A 83 -33.53 -8.57 1.97
N PRO A 84 -34.69 -8.51 2.67
CA PRO A 84 -35.74 -9.52 2.55
C PRO A 84 -36.25 -9.65 1.11
N LEU A 85 -36.73 -10.84 0.73
CA LEU A 85 -37.17 -11.13 -0.64
C LEU A 85 -38.27 -10.19 -1.12
N SER A 86 -39.20 -9.83 -0.24
CA SER A 86 -40.26 -8.85 -0.51
C SER A 86 -39.71 -7.46 -0.87
N VAL A 87 -38.64 -7.00 -0.21
CA VAL A 87 -37.99 -5.71 -0.50
C VAL A 87 -37.19 -5.79 -1.80
N VAL A 88 -36.50 -6.90 -2.08
CA VAL A 88 -35.81 -7.10 -3.37
C VAL A 88 -36.80 -7.08 -4.54
N LEU A 89 -38.00 -7.64 -4.35
CA LEU A 89 -39.07 -7.64 -5.35
C LEU A 89 -39.77 -6.27 -5.49
N GLU A 90 -39.93 -5.51 -4.40
CA GLU A 90 -40.39 -4.11 -4.43
C GLU A 90 -39.40 -3.22 -5.20
N ASN A 91 -38.11 -3.37 -4.93
CA ASN A 91 -37.04 -2.67 -5.66
C ASN A 91 -37.03 -3.04 -7.15
N LEU A 92 -37.17 -4.33 -7.49
CA LEU A 92 -37.25 -4.78 -8.88
C LEU A 92 -38.51 -4.27 -9.58
N ALA A 93 -39.65 -4.23 -8.89
CA ALA A 93 -40.88 -3.66 -9.45
C ALA A 93 -40.73 -2.16 -9.74
N THR A 94 -40.06 -1.43 -8.83
CA THR A 94 -39.75 0.00 -8.98
C THR A 94 -38.87 0.23 -10.20
N GLU A 95 -37.76 -0.50 -10.34
CA GLU A 95 -36.86 -0.38 -11.50
C GLU A 95 -37.57 -0.73 -12.82
N ILE A 96 -38.46 -1.73 -12.85
CA ILE A 96 -39.27 -2.07 -14.03
C ILE A 96 -40.22 -0.93 -14.42
N VAL A 97 -40.82 -0.25 -13.44
CA VAL A 97 -41.75 0.87 -13.70
C VAL A 97 -40.99 2.12 -14.14
N ASP A 98 -39.93 2.50 -13.42
CA ASP A 98 -39.13 3.68 -13.70
C ASP A 98 -38.38 3.56 -15.04
N TYR A 99 -37.79 2.40 -15.35
CA TYR A 99 -37.02 2.20 -16.59
C TYR A 99 -37.90 2.15 -17.84
N LEU A 100 -39.17 1.76 -17.69
CA LEU A 100 -40.14 1.64 -18.79
C LEU A 100 -41.13 2.82 -18.84
N GLU A 101 -40.97 3.84 -17.99
CA GLU A 101 -41.82 5.03 -17.89
C GLU A 101 -43.32 4.68 -17.69
N LEU A 102 -43.60 3.80 -16.70
CA LEU A 102 -44.93 3.21 -16.44
C LEU A 102 -45.65 3.77 -15.20
N GLU A 103 -45.17 4.86 -14.60
CA GLU A 103 -45.57 5.36 -13.27
C GLU A 103 -47.07 5.66 -13.15
N ASP A 104 -47.68 6.16 -14.22
CA ASP A 104 -49.12 6.47 -14.29
C ASP A 104 -50.00 5.26 -14.69
N SER A 105 -49.39 4.11 -15.05
CA SER A 105 -50.07 2.98 -15.69
C SER A 105 -50.07 1.67 -14.90
N VAL A 106 -49.12 1.47 -13.97
CA VAL A 106 -48.98 0.23 -13.19
C VAL A 106 -48.80 0.54 -11.70
N THR A 107 -49.63 -0.08 -10.84
CA THR A 107 -49.48 0.04 -9.38
C THR A 107 -48.27 -0.76 -8.89
N LEU A 108 -47.35 -0.10 -8.19
CA LEU A 108 -46.22 -0.77 -7.54
C LEU A 108 -46.66 -1.64 -6.35
N PRO A 109 -46.16 -2.88 -6.24
CA PRO A 109 -46.40 -3.75 -5.08
C PRO A 109 -45.52 -3.33 -3.91
N THR A 110 -46.09 -3.20 -2.71
CA THR A 110 -45.31 -2.88 -1.51
C THR A 110 -44.65 -4.12 -0.90
N ALA A 111 -43.54 -3.95 -0.16
CA ALA A 111 -42.89 -5.05 0.54
C ALA A 111 -43.82 -5.75 1.56
N GLN A 112 -44.82 -5.06 2.13
CA GLN A 112 -45.80 -5.69 3.02
C GLN A 112 -46.77 -6.62 2.28
N GLU A 113 -47.22 -6.22 1.08
CA GLU A 113 -48.07 -7.06 0.23
C GLU A 113 -47.30 -8.29 -0.28
N LEU A 114 -46.04 -8.09 -0.66
CA LEU A 114 -45.14 -9.16 -1.13
C LEU A 114 -44.71 -10.12 -0.02
N GLU A 115 -44.59 -9.65 1.23
CA GLU A 115 -44.35 -10.51 2.40
C GLU A 115 -45.59 -11.35 2.77
N ALA A 116 -46.80 -10.85 2.49
CA ALA A 116 -48.05 -11.59 2.68
C ALA A 116 -48.34 -12.60 1.57
N ASP A 117 -48.10 -12.25 0.30
CA ASP A 117 -48.26 -13.15 -0.86
C ASP A 117 -47.27 -12.82 -1.99
N LEU A 118 -46.20 -13.61 -2.09
CA LEU A 118 -45.19 -13.50 -3.16
C LEU A 118 -45.75 -13.77 -4.58
N THR A 119 -46.95 -14.34 -4.72
CA THR A 119 -47.61 -14.51 -6.03
C THR A 119 -48.25 -13.22 -6.54
N PHE A 120 -48.37 -12.18 -5.70
CA PHE A 120 -48.81 -10.86 -6.12
C PHE A 120 -47.89 -10.27 -7.18
N PHE A 121 -46.56 -10.43 -7.04
CA PHE A 121 -45.58 -10.00 -8.03
C PHE A 121 -45.82 -10.65 -9.40
N SER A 122 -45.98 -11.99 -9.43
CA SER A 122 -46.10 -12.73 -10.69
C SER A 122 -47.49 -12.63 -11.33
N ARG A 123 -48.57 -12.59 -10.53
CA ARG A 123 -49.95 -12.69 -11.03
C ARG A 123 -50.66 -11.35 -11.17
N VAL A 124 -50.27 -10.33 -10.40
CA VAL A 124 -50.89 -9.00 -10.42
C VAL A 124 -49.95 -8.00 -11.09
N PHE A 125 -48.74 -7.81 -10.55
CA PHE A 125 -47.81 -6.79 -11.04
C PHE A 125 -47.32 -7.09 -12.46
N LEU A 126 -46.64 -8.22 -12.69
CA LEU A 126 -46.14 -8.56 -14.04
C LEU A 126 -47.27 -8.67 -15.08
N THR A 127 -48.43 -9.23 -14.72
CA THR A 127 -49.61 -9.26 -15.60
C THR A 127 -50.04 -7.85 -16.05
N SER A 128 -49.97 -6.87 -15.16
CA SER A 128 -50.31 -5.48 -15.47
C SER A 128 -49.25 -4.85 -16.38
N VAL A 129 -47.96 -5.10 -16.11
CA VAL A 129 -46.84 -4.67 -16.98
C VAL A 129 -47.01 -5.24 -18.39
N TYR A 130 -47.29 -6.54 -18.57
CA TYR A 130 -47.48 -7.12 -19.91
C TYR A 130 -48.69 -6.54 -20.66
N GLN A 131 -49.73 -6.09 -19.97
CA GLN A 131 -50.88 -5.43 -20.62
C GLN A 131 -50.51 -4.07 -21.18
N VAL A 132 -49.62 -3.32 -20.53
CA VAL A 132 -49.14 -2.01 -21.01
C VAL A 132 -48.08 -2.17 -22.11
N LEU A 133 -47.24 -3.22 -22.04
CA LEU A 133 -46.20 -3.52 -23.05
C LEU A 133 -46.73 -4.20 -24.33
N ASP A 134 -48.01 -4.01 -24.70
CA ASP A 134 -48.65 -4.67 -25.85
C ASP A 134 -48.41 -6.19 -25.91
N ASN A 135 -48.33 -6.84 -24.74
CA ASN A 135 -48.13 -8.27 -24.58
C ASN A 135 -46.75 -8.78 -25.10
N LYS A 136 -45.74 -7.92 -25.20
CA LYS A 136 -44.34 -8.25 -25.52
C LYS A 136 -43.60 -8.97 -24.37
N ASN A 137 -42.41 -9.49 -24.66
CA ASN A 137 -41.56 -10.18 -23.69
C ASN A 137 -40.74 -9.18 -22.86
N LEU A 138 -40.46 -9.52 -21.60
CA LEU A 138 -39.63 -8.73 -20.68
C LEU A 138 -38.32 -9.47 -20.40
N VAL A 139 -37.18 -8.79 -20.54
CA VAL A 139 -35.83 -9.32 -20.30
C VAL A 139 -35.19 -8.56 -19.14
N LEU A 140 -34.93 -9.23 -18.01
CA LEU A 140 -34.21 -8.63 -16.89
C LEU A 140 -32.70 -8.86 -17.05
N LEU A 141 -31.93 -7.78 -17.09
CA LEU A 141 -30.46 -7.78 -17.19
C LEU A 141 -29.86 -7.64 -15.79
N LEU A 142 -29.50 -8.76 -15.16
CA LEU A 142 -29.15 -8.80 -13.73
C LEU A 142 -27.63 -8.73 -13.55
N ASP A 143 -27.09 -7.60 -13.04
CA ASP A 143 -25.64 -7.45 -12.79
C ASP A 143 -25.23 -7.95 -11.38
N GLU A 144 -23.93 -8.24 -11.21
CA GLU A 144 -23.29 -8.77 -9.99
C GLU A 144 -24.07 -9.94 -9.32
N PHE A 145 -24.63 -10.85 -10.15
CA PHE A 145 -25.55 -11.91 -9.74
C PHE A 145 -24.96 -12.93 -8.73
N ASP A 146 -23.62 -13.06 -8.66
CA ASP A 146 -22.92 -13.91 -7.67
C ASP A 146 -22.71 -13.28 -6.29
N VAL A 147 -23.02 -11.98 -6.11
CA VAL A 147 -23.00 -11.35 -4.79
C VAL A 147 -24.05 -11.98 -3.86
N LEU A 148 -25.11 -12.56 -4.44
CA LEU A 148 -26.14 -13.29 -3.71
C LEU A 148 -25.66 -14.66 -3.17
N SER A 149 -24.68 -15.29 -3.82
CA SER A 149 -24.31 -16.71 -3.59
C SER A 149 -22.91 -16.89 -2.99
N THR A 150 -22.44 -15.96 -2.15
CA THR A 150 -21.03 -15.98 -1.70
C THR A 150 -20.75 -17.08 -0.68
N ASP A 151 -20.12 -18.15 -1.19
CA ASP A 151 -19.60 -19.30 -0.45
C ASP A 151 -18.38 -18.91 0.44
N ASN A 152 -18.62 -18.15 1.50
CA ASN A 152 -17.60 -17.79 2.49
C ASN A 152 -17.29 -19.00 3.38
N ARG A 153 -16.13 -19.64 3.13
CA ARG A 153 -15.66 -20.81 3.90
C ARG A 153 -15.23 -20.50 5.34
N ASP A 154 -15.20 -19.23 5.74
CA ASP A 154 -15.03 -18.81 7.14
C ASP A 154 -16.39 -18.35 7.73
N ASN A 155 -16.93 -19.16 8.63
CA ASN A 155 -18.01 -18.90 9.61
C ASN A 155 -19.45 -18.60 9.13
N ASN A 156 -20.29 -19.63 9.28
CA ASN A 156 -21.69 -19.66 9.77
C ASN A 156 -22.69 -18.51 9.44
N GLN A 157 -23.87 -18.95 8.99
CA GLN A 157 -25.15 -18.22 8.79
C GLN A 157 -25.33 -17.37 7.51
N ARG A 158 -24.28 -16.81 6.90
CA ARG A 158 -24.48 -15.88 5.75
C ARG A 158 -24.86 -16.55 4.42
N SER A 159 -24.46 -17.80 4.18
CA SER A 159 -24.64 -18.51 2.90
C SER A 159 -26.04 -19.11 2.65
N ASN A 160 -27.06 -18.72 3.41
CA ASN A 160 -28.34 -19.45 3.47
C ASN A 160 -29.58 -18.68 2.99
N PHE A 161 -29.45 -17.42 2.53
CA PHE A 161 -30.61 -16.65 2.09
C PHE A 161 -30.94 -16.84 0.60
N ALA A 162 -30.04 -16.46 -0.31
CA ALA A 162 -30.34 -16.52 -1.74
C ALA A 162 -30.57 -17.95 -2.25
N ASP A 163 -29.71 -18.89 -1.84
CA ASP A 163 -29.80 -20.32 -2.16
C ASP A 163 -31.11 -20.97 -1.69
N LYS A 164 -31.72 -20.44 -0.61
CA LYS A 164 -32.92 -21.02 0.01
C LYS A 164 -34.22 -20.32 -0.37
N TYR A 165 -34.17 -19.03 -0.71
CA TYR A 165 -35.36 -18.20 -0.94
C TYR A 165 -35.35 -17.53 -2.31
N PHE A 166 -34.31 -16.75 -2.64
CA PHE A 166 -34.28 -15.96 -3.89
C PHE A 166 -34.17 -16.84 -5.15
N PHE A 167 -33.17 -17.71 -5.27
CA PHE A 167 -33.02 -18.52 -6.48
C PHE A 167 -34.15 -19.54 -6.70
N PRO A 168 -34.69 -20.22 -5.66
CA PRO A 168 -35.88 -21.05 -5.83
C PRO A 168 -37.11 -20.24 -6.27
N TYR A 169 -37.30 -19.03 -5.74
CA TYR A 169 -38.39 -18.14 -6.17
C TYR A 169 -38.21 -17.68 -7.61
N LEU A 170 -37.03 -17.16 -7.96
CA LEU A 170 -36.70 -16.71 -9.33
C LEU A 170 -36.89 -17.84 -10.34
N LYS A 171 -36.52 -19.07 -9.99
CA LYS A 171 -36.81 -20.23 -10.82
C LYS A 171 -38.32 -20.48 -10.98
N SER A 172 -39.09 -20.50 -9.90
CA SER A 172 -40.55 -20.66 -9.96
C SER A 172 -41.20 -19.57 -10.80
N LEU A 173 -40.70 -18.34 -10.70
CA LEU A 173 -41.16 -17.19 -11.46
C LEU A 173 -40.94 -17.38 -12.97
N ILE A 174 -39.75 -17.85 -13.38
CA ILE A 174 -39.44 -18.12 -14.80
C ILE A 174 -40.25 -19.32 -15.32
N ASP A 175 -40.35 -20.39 -14.52
CA ASP A 175 -41.15 -21.59 -14.83
C ASP A 175 -42.67 -21.26 -14.95
N GLU A 176 -43.16 -20.22 -14.26
CA GLU A 176 -44.57 -19.74 -14.30
C GLU A 176 -44.84 -18.68 -15.38
N GLN A 177 -43.82 -17.98 -15.88
CA GLN A 177 -43.98 -16.76 -16.70
C GLN A 177 -43.31 -16.92 -18.08
N GLU A 178 -44.03 -17.47 -19.06
CA GLU A 178 -43.56 -17.71 -20.44
C GLU A 178 -42.98 -16.47 -21.16
N LYS A 179 -43.28 -15.26 -20.68
CA LYS A 179 -42.84 -13.97 -21.23
C LYS A 179 -41.70 -13.30 -20.47
N LEU A 180 -41.27 -13.90 -19.37
CA LEU A 180 -40.14 -13.43 -18.59
C LEU A 180 -38.86 -14.15 -19.03
N PHE A 181 -37.87 -13.34 -19.36
CA PHE A 181 -36.51 -13.75 -19.74
C PHE A 181 -35.53 -13.10 -18.76
N ILE A 182 -34.41 -13.76 -18.47
CA ILE A 182 -33.32 -13.19 -17.66
C ILE A 182 -31.97 -13.40 -18.33
N ILE A 183 -31.12 -12.37 -18.22
CA ILE A 183 -29.71 -12.42 -18.59
C ILE A 183 -28.87 -12.08 -17.34
N PRO A 184 -28.65 -13.04 -16.43
CA PRO A 184 -27.81 -12.84 -15.26
C PRO A 184 -26.32 -12.81 -15.63
N VAL A 185 -25.60 -11.91 -14.98
CA VAL A 185 -24.20 -11.60 -15.26
C VAL A 185 -23.34 -11.85 -14.03
N VAL A 186 -22.32 -12.70 -14.20
CA VAL A 186 -21.56 -13.30 -13.10
C VAL A 186 -20.09 -12.85 -13.11
N GLY A 187 -19.55 -12.46 -11.96
CA GLY A 187 -18.15 -12.12 -11.72
C GLY A 187 -17.17 -13.29 -11.58
N ARG A 188 -17.70 -14.52 -11.53
CA ARG A 188 -16.99 -15.80 -11.38
C ARG A 188 -17.18 -16.67 -12.61
N LYS A 189 -16.41 -17.74 -12.76
CA LYS A 189 -16.70 -18.78 -13.76
C LYS A 189 -17.84 -19.68 -13.29
N LEU A 190 -18.64 -20.15 -14.23
CA LEU A 190 -19.84 -20.95 -13.95
C LEU A 190 -19.53 -22.26 -13.20
N ASP A 191 -18.35 -22.87 -13.42
CA ASP A 191 -17.89 -24.07 -12.71
C ASP A 191 -17.77 -23.88 -11.18
N ASP A 192 -17.52 -22.64 -10.74
CA ASP A 192 -17.45 -22.28 -9.31
C ASP A 192 -18.87 -22.11 -8.71
N MET A 193 -19.94 -22.16 -9.52
CA MET A 193 -21.34 -21.92 -9.11
C MET A 193 -22.24 -23.14 -9.41
N GLN A 194 -21.86 -24.30 -8.88
CA GLN A 194 -22.53 -25.57 -9.15
C GLN A 194 -24.04 -25.60 -8.81
N GLN A 195 -24.48 -24.83 -7.79
CA GLN A 195 -25.91 -24.71 -7.47
C GLN A 195 -26.69 -23.99 -8.58
N LEU A 196 -26.12 -22.92 -9.14
CA LEU A 196 -26.75 -22.10 -10.18
C LEU A 196 -26.84 -22.86 -11.51
N LEU A 197 -25.77 -23.59 -11.87
CA LEU A 197 -25.79 -24.59 -12.94
C LEU A 197 -26.76 -25.75 -12.68
N THR A 198 -27.09 -26.04 -11.41
CA THR A 198 -28.06 -27.08 -11.04
C THR A 198 -29.51 -26.59 -11.13
N LEU A 199 -29.76 -25.31 -10.86
CA LEU A 199 -31.06 -24.66 -10.99
C LEU A 199 -31.46 -24.48 -12.46
N PHE A 200 -30.54 -23.96 -13.28
CA PHE A 200 -30.74 -23.62 -14.69
C PHE A 200 -30.00 -24.58 -15.64
N LYS A 201 -30.14 -25.89 -15.40
CA LYS A 201 -29.51 -26.93 -16.24
C LYS A 201 -29.94 -26.78 -17.70
N ARG A 202 -28.96 -26.50 -18.57
CA ARG A 202 -29.03 -26.28 -20.05
C ARG A 202 -29.10 -24.82 -20.52
N ALA A 203 -29.15 -23.83 -19.64
CA ALA A 203 -29.10 -22.42 -20.06
C ALA A 203 -27.87 -22.14 -20.97
N PRO A 204 -28.05 -21.55 -22.17
CA PRO A 204 -26.93 -21.13 -23.00
C PRO A 204 -26.07 -20.10 -22.26
N ASN A 205 -24.75 -20.14 -22.49
CA ASN A 205 -23.82 -19.26 -21.78
C ASN A 205 -22.66 -18.78 -22.65
N HIS A 206 -22.12 -17.60 -22.32
CA HIS A 206 -21.00 -16.99 -23.06
C HIS A 206 -20.05 -16.22 -22.12
N GLU A 207 -18.73 -16.43 -22.31
CA GLU A 207 -17.69 -15.70 -21.57
C GLU A 207 -17.51 -14.27 -22.13
N ILE A 208 -17.61 -13.25 -21.28
CA ILE A 208 -17.18 -11.88 -21.58
C ILE A 208 -15.66 -11.83 -21.36
N GLY A 209 -14.88 -12.30 -22.35
CA GLY A 209 -13.42 -12.44 -22.28
C GLY A 209 -12.62 -11.17 -22.60
N LEU A 210 -11.38 -11.29 -23.06
CA LEU A 210 -10.58 -10.15 -23.58
C LEU A 210 -11.15 -9.63 -24.92
N LEU A 211 -10.76 -8.44 -25.37
CA LEU A 211 -11.03 -7.99 -26.74
C LEU A 211 -10.04 -8.62 -27.72
N ASP A 212 -10.49 -8.90 -28.94
CA ASP A 212 -9.61 -9.26 -30.04
C ASP A 212 -8.70 -8.08 -30.44
N GLU A 213 -7.62 -8.37 -31.17
CA GLU A 213 -6.62 -7.35 -31.56
C GLU A 213 -7.21 -6.19 -32.37
N THR A 214 -8.22 -6.44 -33.21
CA THR A 214 -8.87 -5.41 -34.04
C THR A 214 -9.74 -4.50 -33.18
N SER A 215 -10.55 -5.06 -32.27
CA SER A 215 -11.35 -4.29 -31.32
C SER A 215 -10.51 -3.53 -30.30
N ALA A 216 -9.42 -4.13 -29.82
CA ALA A 216 -8.46 -3.45 -28.95
C ALA A 216 -7.75 -2.28 -29.69
N LYS A 217 -7.39 -2.44 -30.96
CA LYS A 217 -6.88 -1.33 -31.79
C LYS A 217 -7.91 -0.21 -31.99
N ARG A 218 -9.18 -0.56 -32.26
CA ARG A 218 -10.28 0.44 -32.33
C ARG A 218 -10.41 1.20 -31.00
N LEU A 219 -10.34 0.51 -29.87
CA LEU A 219 -10.37 1.10 -28.53
C LEU A 219 -9.17 2.03 -28.24
N ILE A 220 -7.97 1.70 -28.72
CA ILE A 220 -6.78 2.56 -28.60
C ILE A 220 -6.95 3.82 -29.47
N LEU A 221 -7.31 3.66 -30.74
CA LEU A 221 -7.20 4.73 -31.73
C LEU A 221 -8.42 5.67 -31.78
N ASN A 222 -9.64 5.13 -31.71
CA ASN A 222 -10.84 5.89 -32.03
C ASN A 222 -11.18 6.98 -30.98
N PRO A 223 -11.05 6.77 -29.66
CA PRO A 223 -11.41 7.79 -28.67
C PRO A 223 -10.60 9.09 -28.80
N ALA A 224 -9.32 9.00 -29.19
CA ALA A 224 -8.44 10.16 -29.39
C ALA A 224 -8.17 10.50 -30.87
N HIS A 225 -8.99 10.00 -31.79
CA HIS A 225 -8.83 10.23 -33.23
C HIS A 225 -8.77 11.73 -33.57
N GLY A 226 -7.72 12.15 -34.30
CA GLY A 226 -7.47 13.56 -34.62
C GLY A 226 -6.93 14.41 -33.46
N ILE A 227 -6.70 13.82 -32.28
CA ILE A 227 -6.12 14.48 -31.11
C ILE A 227 -4.73 13.93 -30.78
N LEU A 228 -4.60 12.61 -30.73
CA LEU A 228 -3.39 11.90 -30.32
C LEU A 228 -3.02 10.87 -31.40
N ALA A 229 -1.81 10.95 -31.93
CA ALA A 229 -1.28 10.00 -32.90
C ALA A 229 -0.47 8.91 -32.19
N TYR A 230 -0.48 7.69 -32.75
CA TYR A 230 0.20 6.52 -32.20
C TYR A 230 1.05 5.84 -33.26
N ASP A 231 2.34 5.65 -32.98
CA ASP A 231 3.21 4.84 -33.83
C ASP A 231 2.82 3.35 -33.76
N GLN A 232 3.10 2.57 -34.81
CA GLN A 232 2.79 1.13 -34.84
C GLN A 232 3.44 0.36 -33.68
N ASN A 233 4.66 0.73 -33.28
CA ASN A 233 5.35 0.12 -32.14
C ASN A 233 4.70 0.52 -30.79
N ALA A 234 4.10 1.70 -30.69
CA ALA A 234 3.34 2.12 -29.52
C ALA A 234 2.05 1.30 -29.38
N ILE A 235 1.27 1.17 -30.48
CA ILE A 235 0.06 0.33 -30.52
C ILE A 235 0.40 -1.10 -30.11
N LYS A 236 1.47 -1.67 -30.67
CA LYS A 236 1.95 -3.02 -30.32
C LYS A 236 2.32 -3.12 -28.82
N ALA A 237 3.05 -2.14 -28.27
CA ALA A 237 3.41 -2.14 -26.85
C ALA A 237 2.19 -2.04 -25.92
N ILE A 238 1.19 -1.22 -26.27
CA ILE A 238 -0.06 -1.13 -25.50
C ILE A 238 -0.82 -2.47 -25.52
N LEU A 239 -0.91 -3.11 -26.68
CA LEU A 239 -1.54 -4.44 -26.83
C LEU A 239 -0.78 -5.53 -26.07
N GLU A 240 0.56 -5.50 -26.08
CA GLU A 240 1.39 -6.43 -25.29
C GLU A 240 1.21 -6.23 -23.78
N LEU A 241 1.09 -4.97 -23.32
CA LEU A 241 0.84 -4.63 -21.91
C LEU A 241 -0.57 -5.03 -21.45
N SER A 242 -1.60 -4.70 -22.22
CA SER A 242 -3.01 -4.90 -21.83
C SER A 242 -3.55 -6.30 -22.17
N ALA A 243 -2.92 -7.01 -23.11
CA ALA A 243 -3.42 -8.24 -23.73
C ALA A 243 -4.86 -8.12 -24.30
N GLY A 244 -5.28 -6.91 -24.70
CA GLY A 244 -6.66 -6.65 -25.16
C GLY A 244 -7.68 -6.52 -24.02
N HIS A 245 -7.26 -6.47 -22.75
CA HIS A 245 -8.16 -6.22 -21.64
C HIS A 245 -8.70 -4.78 -21.73
N PRO A 246 -10.03 -4.55 -21.81
CA PRO A 246 -10.59 -3.23 -22.10
C PRO A 246 -10.23 -2.19 -21.04
N TYR A 247 -10.39 -2.51 -19.75
CA TYR A 247 -10.02 -1.59 -18.66
C TYR A 247 -8.52 -1.22 -18.65
N PHE A 248 -7.58 -2.18 -18.71
CA PHE A 248 -6.15 -1.85 -18.74
C PHE A 248 -5.74 -1.12 -20.03
N THR A 249 -6.38 -1.42 -21.16
CA THR A 249 -6.17 -0.65 -22.41
C THR A 249 -6.60 0.81 -22.23
N GLN A 250 -7.78 1.05 -21.64
CA GLN A 250 -8.25 2.39 -21.27
C GLN A 250 -7.28 3.08 -20.29
N VAL A 251 -6.80 2.41 -19.23
CA VAL A 251 -5.88 3.01 -18.24
C VAL A 251 -4.54 3.41 -18.86
N ILE A 252 -3.93 2.53 -19.67
CA ILE A 252 -2.67 2.85 -20.36
C ILE A 252 -2.88 4.05 -21.30
N CYS A 253 -3.95 4.05 -22.09
CA CYS A 253 -4.25 5.16 -23.00
C CYS A 253 -4.61 6.46 -22.25
N PHE A 254 -5.27 6.37 -21.10
CA PHE A 254 -5.57 7.51 -20.22
C PHE A 254 -4.28 8.12 -19.68
N ALA A 255 -3.33 7.30 -19.22
CA ALA A 255 -2.02 7.74 -18.73
C ALA A 255 -1.18 8.38 -19.85
N LEU A 256 -1.16 7.77 -21.04
CA LEU A 256 -0.52 8.30 -22.26
C LEU A 256 -1.08 9.66 -22.68
N PHE A 257 -2.40 9.81 -22.72
CA PHE A 257 -3.05 11.09 -23.02
C PHE A 257 -2.69 12.16 -21.98
N GLY A 258 -2.61 11.76 -20.70
CA GLY A 258 -2.14 12.62 -19.62
C GLY A 258 -0.68 13.07 -19.80
N GLN A 259 0.23 12.16 -20.18
CA GLN A 259 1.63 12.49 -20.46
C GLN A 259 1.75 13.40 -21.70
N ALA A 260 1.11 13.04 -22.80
CA ALA A 260 1.09 13.80 -24.05
C ALA A 260 0.64 15.26 -23.85
N ARG A 261 -0.41 15.46 -23.05
CA ARG A 261 -0.89 16.80 -22.67
C ARG A 261 0.11 17.57 -21.81
N ASN A 262 0.76 16.91 -20.86
CA ASN A 262 1.74 17.53 -19.94
C ASN A 262 3.04 17.90 -20.65
N GLU A 263 3.52 17.07 -21.57
CA GLU A 263 4.76 17.30 -22.36
C GLU A 263 4.51 18.14 -23.63
N GLY A 264 3.25 18.36 -24.01
CA GLY A 264 2.88 19.03 -25.27
C GLY A 264 3.12 18.18 -26.52
N ASN A 265 3.56 16.92 -26.37
CA ASN A 265 3.85 16.00 -27.46
C ASN A 265 2.63 15.10 -27.76
N TRP A 266 2.02 15.28 -28.93
CA TRP A 266 0.82 14.55 -29.36
C TRP A 266 1.10 13.36 -30.30
N ASN A 267 2.36 12.89 -30.40
CA ASN A 267 2.70 11.62 -31.05
C ASN A 267 3.29 10.64 -30.03
N VAL A 268 2.61 9.51 -29.83
CA VAL A 268 3.00 8.47 -28.86
C VAL A 268 3.91 7.45 -29.51
N THR A 269 5.13 7.34 -28.97
CA THR A 269 6.11 6.33 -29.35
C THR A 269 6.09 5.14 -28.37
N GLN A 270 6.78 4.04 -28.72
CA GLN A 270 6.97 2.92 -27.77
C GLN A 270 7.67 3.34 -26.48
N VAL A 271 8.56 4.35 -26.53
CA VAL A 271 9.27 4.85 -25.36
C VAL A 271 8.30 5.53 -24.39
N ASP A 272 7.29 6.24 -24.92
CA ASP A 272 6.28 6.90 -24.09
C ASP A 272 5.32 5.90 -23.44
N VAL A 273 5.00 4.80 -24.14
CA VAL A 273 4.28 3.66 -23.55
C VAL A 273 5.03 3.07 -22.37
N GLU A 274 6.35 2.93 -22.44
CA GLU A 274 7.17 2.41 -21.34
C GLU A 274 7.26 3.40 -20.17
N LYS A 275 7.37 4.72 -20.43
CA LYS A 275 7.42 5.77 -19.38
C LYS A 275 6.18 5.80 -18.49
N VAL A 276 4.99 5.51 -19.03
CA VAL A 276 3.74 5.59 -18.25
C VAL A 276 3.38 4.32 -17.50
N VAL A 277 4.15 3.24 -17.61
CA VAL A 277 3.75 1.94 -17.05
C VAL A 277 3.49 2.00 -15.56
N ASP A 278 4.39 2.60 -14.78
CA ASP A 278 4.24 2.71 -13.33
C ASP A 278 3.00 3.56 -12.97
N LYS A 279 2.82 4.70 -13.64
CA LYS A 279 1.62 5.56 -13.49
C LYS A 279 0.32 4.86 -13.90
N ALA A 280 0.37 3.97 -14.90
CA ALA A 280 -0.77 3.16 -15.33
C ALA A 280 -1.07 2.03 -14.34
N ILE A 281 -0.07 1.52 -13.63
CA ILE A 281 -0.24 0.59 -12.50
C ILE A 281 -0.88 1.32 -11.31
N GLU A 282 -0.36 2.48 -10.91
CA GLU A 282 -0.97 3.35 -9.88
C GLU A 282 -2.43 3.67 -10.22
N SER A 283 -2.70 4.14 -11.43
CA SER A 283 -4.07 4.47 -11.90
C SER A 283 -5.00 3.25 -12.02
N ALA A 284 -4.44 2.03 -11.99
CA ALA A 284 -5.18 0.78 -12.02
C ALA A 284 -5.22 0.06 -10.67
N GLU A 285 -4.67 0.62 -9.58
CA GLU A 285 -4.45 -0.10 -8.32
C GLU A 285 -5.74 -0.72 -7.76
N GLY A 286 -6.84 0.06 -7.66
CA GLY A 286 -8.17 -0.44 -7.26
C GLY A 286 -8.87 -1.37 -8.27
N GLY A 287 -8.27 -1.62 -9.44
CA GLY A 287 -8.66 -2.68 -10.37
C GLY A 287 -7.69 -3.87 -10.40
N LEU A 288 -6.43 -3.65 -10.02
CA LEU A 288 -5.38 -4.65 -9.92
C LEU A 288 -5.46 -5.44 -8.62
N ALA A 289 -5.68 -4.78 -7.47
CA ALA A 289 -5.76 -5.41 -6.14
C ALA A 289 -6.67 -6.64 -6.09
N TRP A 290 -7.80 -6.61 -6.80
CA TRP A 290 -8.72 -7.76 -6.93
C TRP A 290 -8.07 -9.03 -7.53
N PHE A 291 -7.07 -8.91 -8.42
CA PHE A 291 -6.30 -10.05 -8.93
C PHE A 291 -5.50 -10.77 -7.82
N TRP A 292 -5.36 -10.15 -6.65
CA TRP A 292 -4.61 -10.66 -5.52
C TRP A 292 -5.50 -11.02 -4.32
N ASP A 293 -6.39 -10.10 -3.92
CA ASP A 293 -7.16 -10.21 -2.67
C ASP A 293 -8.13 -11.41 -2.66
N GLY A 294 -8.61 -11.83 -3.83
CA GLY A 294 -9.49 -12.99 -4.00
C GLY A 294 -8.76 -14.34 -4.19
N LEU A 295 -7.42 -14.37 -4.19
CA LEU A 295 -6.65 -15.59 -4.40
C LEU A 295 -6.27 -16.29 -3.08
N PRO A 296 -6.48 -17.62 -2.96
CA PRO A 296 -5.88 -18.40 -1.90
C PRO A 296 -4.35 -18.27 -1.87
N ILE A 297 -3.73 -18.39 -0.70
CA ILE A 297 -2.27 -18.30 -0.47
C ILE A 297 -1.45 -19.11 -1.49
N ALA A 298 -1.85 -20.35 -1.78
CA ALA A 298 -1.14 -21.20 -2.76
C ALA A 298 -1.25 -20.65 -4.21
N GLU A 299 -2.36 -20.00 -4.55
CA GLU A 299 -2.54 -19.34 -5.85
C GLU A 299 -1.72 -18.04 -5.91
N GLN A 300 -1.75 -17.20 -4.86
CA GLN A 300 -0.90 -16.01 -4.72
C GLN A 300 0.59 -16.32 -4.96
N VAL A 301 1.13 -17.30 -4.24
CA VAL A 301 2.54 -17.71 -4.35
C VAL A 301 2.88 -18.24 -5.75
N VAL A 302 2.00 -19.04 -6.35
CA VAL A 302 2.21 -19.52 -7.73
C VAL A 302 2.15 -18.37 -8.73
N PHE A 303 1.25 -17.41 -8.55
CA PHE A 303 1.06 -16.29 -9.48
C PHE A 303 2.31 -15.41 -9.49
N SER A 304 2.85 -15.05 -8.32
CA SER A 304 4.14 -14.36 -8.19
C SER A 304 5.32 -15.19 -8.70
N ALA A 305 5.28 -16.52 -8.58
CA ALA A 305 6.32 -17.39 -9.12
C ALA A 305 6.35 -17.41 -10.66
N VAL A 306 5.20 -17.55 -11.31
CA VAL A 306 5.10 -17.47 -12.77
C VAL A 306 5.47 -16.07 -13.26
N ALA A 307 5.01 -15.02 -12.58
CA ALA A 307 5.36 -13.64 -12.90
C ALA A 307 6.88 -13.40 -12.84
N LYS A 308 7.56 -13.90 -11.80
CA LYS A 308 9.02 -13.76 -11.66
C LYS A 308 9.81 -14.64 -12.63
N ALA A 309 9.31 -15.84 -12.95
CA ALA A 309 9.91 -16.70 -13.97
C ALA A 309 9.86 -16.05 -15.36
N GLN A 310 8.71 -15.49 -15.75
CA GLN A 310 8.52 -14.74 -16.99
C GLN A 310 9.44 -13.51 -17.05
N GLU A 311 9.62 -12.80 -15.94
CA GLU A 311 10.56 -11.67 -15.90
C GLU A 311 12.03 -12.10 -16.07
N ARG A 312 12.47 -13.14 -15.36
CA ARG A 312 13.83 -13.69 -15.50
C ARG A 312 14.12 -14.15 -16.93
N ALA A 313 13.13 -14.75 -17.61
CA ALA A 313 13.25 -15.15 -19.01
C ALA A 313 13.42 -13.92 -19.93
N LYS A 314 12.58 -12.89 -19.76
CA LYS A 314 12.70 -11.62 -20.51
C LYS A 314 14.06 -10.93 -20.30
N GLN A 315 14.50 -10.77 -19.05
CA GLN A 315 15.79 -10.15 -18.71
C GLN A 315 16.99 -10.88 -19.33
N ARG A 316 16.91 -12.20 -19.48
CA ARG A 316 17.96 -13.05 -20.08
C ARG A 316 17.80 -13.29 -21.58
N GLN A 317 16.77 -12.73 -22.22
CA GLN A 317 16.37 -13.02 -23.59
C GLN A 317 16.23 -14.54 -23.86
N ALA A 318 15.74 -15.29 -22.86
CA ALA A 318 15.60 -16.73 -22.89
C ALA A 318 14.15 -17.16 -23.13
N MET A 319 13.95 -18.42 -23.55
CA MET A 319 12.61 -19.02 -23.61
C MET A 319 11.99 -19.10 -22.21
N LEU A 320 10.64 -19.07 -22.14
CA LEU A 320 9.92 -19.33 -20.89
C LEU A 320 10.21 -20.77 -20.42
N PRO A 321 10.42 -20.99 -19.10
CA PRO A 321 10.68 -22.33 -18.57
C PRO A 321 9.48 -23.25 -18.78
N GLU A 322 9.73 -24.52 -19.06
CA GLU A 322 8.66 -25.50 -19.33
C GLU A 322 7.71 -25.68 -18.15
N ASN A 323 8.24 -25.53 -16.93
CA ASN A 323 7.52 -25.53 -15.68
C ASN A 323 8.05 -24.38 -14.78
N PRO A 324 7.36 -23.23 -14.70
CA PRO A 324 7.77 -22.11 -13.85
C PRO A 324 7.89 -22.46 -12.37
N LEU A 325 7.16 -23.49 -11.89
CA LEU A 325 7.17 -23.90 -10.48
C LEU A 325 8.51 -24.48 -10.03
N ILE A 326 9.42 -24.82 -10.95
CA ILE A 326 10.81 -25.16 -10.60
C ILE A 326 11.49 -23.99 -9.86
N LEU A 327 11.10 -22.74 -10.18
CA LEU A 327 11.60 -21.55 -9.50
C LEU A 327 11.37 -21.61 -7.99
N LEU A 328 10.22 -22.14 -7.53
CA LEU A 328 9.91 -22.27 -6.10
C LEU A 328 10.97 -23.12 -5.35
N GLN A 329 11.55 -24.13 -6.00
CA GLN A 329 12.61 -24.98 -5.43
C GLN A 329 13.97 -24.26 -5.31
N GLU A 330 14.21 -23.21 -6.10
CA GLU A 330 15.35 -22.31 -5.92
C GLU A 330 15.19 -21.43 -4.66
N TYR A 331 13.96 -21.11 -4.29
CA TYR A 331 13.58 -20.36 -3.08
C TYR A 331 13.27 -21.28 -1.88
N GLY A 332 13.63 -22.57 -1.94
CA GLY A 332 13.51 -23.52 -0.82
C GLY A 332 12.10 -24.09 -0.57
N VAL A 333 11.11 -23.73 -1.38
CA VAL A 333 9.75 -24.26 -1.32
C VAL A 333 9.69 -25.68 -1.88
N ILE A 334 8.97 -26.57 -1.18
CA ILE A 334 8.64 -27.93 -1.61
C ILE A 334 7.28 -27.89 -2.35
N PRO A 335 7.20 -28.29 -3.64
CA PRO A 335 5.94 -28.27 -4.39
C PRO A 335 4.94 -29.35 -3.94
N THR A 336 4.00 -28.95 -3.08
CA THR A 336 2.93 -29.81 -2.55
C THR A 336 1.82 -30.08 -3.59
N LYS A 337 0.75 -30.80 -3.22
CA LYS A 337 -0.40 -31.03 -4.12
C LYS A 337 -1.19 -29.74 -4.34
N GLU A 338 -1.30 -28.93 -3.29
CA GLU A 338 -2.04 -27.67 -3.21
C GLU A 338 -1.39 -26.64 -4.14
N ILE A 339 -0.06 -26.49 -4.10
CA ILE A 339 0.70 -25.63 -5.02
C ILE A 339 0.52 -26.08 -6.49
N LYS A 340 0.53 -27.39 -6.75
CA LYS A 340 0.30 -27.94 -8.11
C LYS A 340 -1.14 -27.75 -8.59
N GLN A 341 -2.11 -27.77 -7.68
CA GLN A 341 -3.52 -27.50 -7.99
C GLN A 341 -3.75 -26.01 -8.22
N ALA A 342 -3.14 -25.15 -7.42
CA ALA A 342 -3.20 -23.69 -7.56
C ALA A 342 -2.77 -23.21 -8.95
N ALA A 343 -1.69 -23.79 -9.51
CA ALA A 343 -1.29 -23.52 -10.90
C ALA A 343 -2.41 -23.84 -11.92
N LYS A 344 -3.13 -24.95 -11.74
CA LYS A 344 -4.28 -25.30 -12.59
C LYS A 344 -5.45 -24.33 -12.38
N GLN A 345 -5.71 -23.91 -11.15
CA GLN A 345 -6.79 -22.95 -10.87
C GLN A 345 -6.51 -21.58 -11.50
N LEU A 346 -5.27 -21.10 -11.50
CA LEU A 346 -4.91 -19.84 -12.17
C LEU A 346 -5.04 -19.91 -13.71
N ILE A 347 -4.82 -21.09 -14.32
CA ILE A 347 -5.12 -21.32 -15.74
C ILE A 347 -6.64 -21.32 -15.96
N ASN A 348 -7.39 -22.07 -15.16
CA ASN A 348 -8.86 -22.15 -15.24
C ASN A 348 -9.52 -20.76 -15.10
N LYS A 349 -9.05 -19.97 -14.12
CA LYS A 349 -9.46 -18.58 -13.85
C LYS A 349 -8.94 -17.56 -14.89
N VAL A 350 -8.14 -17.99 -15.86
CA VAL A 350 -7.62 -17.17 -16.98
C VAL A 350 -6.67 -16.04 -16.52
N PHE A 351 -6.01 -16.23 -15.37
CA PHE A 351 -4.91 -15.38 -14.90
C PHE A 351 -3.59 -15.75 -15.59
N LEU A 352 -3.42 -17.04 -15.91
CA LEU A 352 -2.34 -17.56 -16.74
C LEU A 352 -2.84 -17.89 -18.15
N ASP A 353 -1.90 -18.08 -19.07
CA ASP A 353 -2.14 -18.67 -20.38
C ASP A 353 -2.47 -20.17 -20.29
N GLU A 354 -2.97 -20.76 -21.38
CA GLU A 354 -3.30 -22.20 -21.45
C GLU A 354 -2.10 -23.12 -21.16
N THR A 355 -0.86 -22.64 -21.28
CA THR A 355 0.35 -23.40 -20.92
C THR A 355 0.72 -23.31 -19.43
N GLY A 356 0.15 -22.35 -18.69
CA GLY A 356 0.53 -22.04 -17.31
C GLY A 356 1.92 -21.42 -17.15
N ARG A 357 2.55 -20.98 -18.25
CA ARG A 357 3.93 -20.47 -18.26
C ARG A 357 4.02 -18.94 -18.24
N LYS A 358 2.90 -18.26 -18.52
CA LYS A 358 2.84 -16.83 -18.71
C LYS A 358 1.64 -16.23 -17.97
N VAL A 359 1.85 -15.15 -17.22
CA VAL A 359 0.77 -14.27 -16.76
C VAL A 359 0.15 -13.61 -17.99
N LYS A 360 -1.18 -13.75 -18.15
CA LYS A 360 -1.86 -13.44 -19.42
C LYS A 360 -1.80 -11.95 -19.77
N VAL A 361 -1.98 -11.08 -18.78
CA VAL A 361 -1.86 -9.61 -18.89
C VAL A 361 -0.48 -9.16 -18.39
N GLU A 362 0.35 -8.58 -19.25
CA GLU A 362 1.71 -8.17 -18.88
C GLU A 362 1.75 -7.01 -17.86
N LEU A 363 0.76 -6.11 -17.87
CA LEU A 363 0.63 -5.07 -16.85
C LEU A 363 0.46 -5.68 -15.44
N VAL A 364 -0.38 -6.72 -15.32
CA VAL A 364 -0.56 -7.48 -14.06
C VAL A 364 0.76 -8.16 -13.67
N ARG A 365 1.50 -8.74 -14.62
CA ARG A 365 2.83 -9.33 -14.34
C ARG A 365 3.83 -8.30 -13.77
N ARG A 366 3.87 -7.09 -14.33
CA ARG A 366 4.74 -6.01 -13.85
C ARG A 366 4.34 -5.57 -12.44
N TRP A 367 3.04 -5.38 -12.21
CA TRP A 367 2.48 -5.06 -10.90
C TRP A 367 2.83 -6.13 -9.85
N LEU A 368 2.59 -7.42 -10.13
CA LEU A 368 2.93 -8.54 -9.24
C LEU A 368 4.40 -8.54 -8.81
N VAL A 369 5.34 -8.36 -9.75
CA VAL A 369 6.77 -8.38 -9.39
C VAL A 369 7.20 -7.15 -8.59
N SER A 370 6.48 -6.02 -8.72
CA SER A 370 6.76 -4.80 -7.96
C SER A 370 6.08 -4.75 -6.59
N HIS A 371 4.91 -5.39 -6.41
CA HIS A 371 4.09 -5.27 -5.18
C HIS A 371 4.05 -6.57 -4.35
N TYR A 372 4.17 -7.73 -4.99
CA TYR A 372 4.12 -9.06 -4.35
C TYR A 372 5.35 -9.91 -4.75
N PRO A 373 6.57 -9.43 -4.44
CA PRO A 373 7.80 -10.07 -4.88
C PRO A 373 7.93 -11.47 -4.26
N LEU A 374 8.18 -12.49 -5.09
CA LEU A 374 8.15 -13.90 -4.70
C LEU A 374 8.89 -14.24 -3.38
N ARG A 375 9.99 -13.56 -3.04
CA ARG A 375 10.73 -13.82 -1.78
C ARG A 375 9.91 -13.46 -0.53
N GLN A 376 9.01 -12.50 -0.60
CA GLN A 376 8.08 -12.15 0.48
C GLN A 376 6.87 -13.10 0.47
N GLU A 377 6.34 -13.43 -0.72
CA GLU A 377 5.10 -14.21 -0.80
C GLU A 377 5.22 -15.66 -0.35
N ILE A 378 6.39 -16.30 -0.54
CA ILE A 378 6.59 -17.67 -0.06
C ILE A 378 6.30 -17.83 1.43
N TRP A 379 6.53 -16.81 2.26
CA TRP A 379 6.26 -16.84 3.72
C TRP A 379 4.79 -17.01 4.06
N GLN A 380 3.87 -16.64 3.17
CA GLN A 380 2.44 -16.91 3.41
C GLN A 380 2.14 -18.41 3.45
N LEU A 381 2.97 -19.26 2.82
CA LEU A 381 2.79 -20.73 2.81
C LEU A 381 2.82 -21.36 4.22
N GLU A 382 3.42 -20.71 5.22
CA GLU A 382 3.38 -21.17 6.61
C GLU A 382 1.94 -21.21 7.14
N LYS A 383 1.12 -20.24 6.72
CA LYS A 383 -0.25 -19.99 7.19
C LYS A 383 -1.31 -20.82 6.47
N LEU A 384 -0.91 -21.78 5.61
CA LEU A 384 -1.83 -22.66 4.90
C LEU A 384 -2.70 -23.52 5.85
N ASP A 385 -2.19 -23.79 7.06
CA ASP A 385 -2.95 -24.44 8.12
C ASP A 385 -2.72 -23.71 9.46
N LYS A 386 -3.76 -23.00 9.92
CA LYS A 386 -3.72 -22.16 11.12
C LYS A 386 -3.54 -23.00 12.40
N ASP A 387 -3.99 -24.26 12.42
CA ASP A 387 -3.92 -25.09 13.63
C ASP A 387 -2.49 -25.59 13.88
N PHE A 388 -1.73 -25.88 12.81
CA PHE A 388 -0.31 -26.25 12.94
C PHE A 388 0.62 -25.05 13.23
N ASP A 389 0.35 -23.86 12.69
CA ASP A 389 1.04 -22.61 13.09
C ASP A 389 0.80 -22.30 14.58
N ASN A 390 -0.44 -22.41 15.05
CA ASN A 390 -0.77 -22.28 16.48
C ASN A 390 -0.08 -23.35 17.34
N PHE A 391 -0.02 -24.61 16.88
CA PHE A 391 0.71 -25.68 17.57
C PHE A 391 2.22 -25.42 17.63
N PHE A 392 2.82 -24.92 16.56
CA PHE A 392 4.23 -24.54 16.53
C PHE A 392 4.53 -23.41 17.53
N ARG A 393 3.76 -22.32 17.52
CA ARG A 393 3.90 -21.20 18.48
C ARG A 393 3.64 -21.62 19.94
N ALA A 394 2.80 -22.62 20.16
CA ALA A 394 2.63 -23.22 21.48
C ALA A 394 3.83 -24.08 21.90
N ALA A 395 4.50 -24.74 20.96
CA ALA A 395 5.71 -25.52 21.18
C ALA A 395 6.95 -24.63 21.45
N GLU A 396 7.07 -23.48 20.78
CA GLU A 396 8.09 -22.47 21.06
C GLU A 396 8.04 -22.03 22.55
N LYS A 397 6.84 -21.77 23.09
CA LYS A 397 6.65 -21.40 24.51
C LYS A 397 7.10 -22.46 25.52
N TRP A 398 7.45 -23.68 25.09
CA TRP A 398 8.14 -24.65 25.96
C TRP A 398 9.61 -24.29 26.19
N GLU A 399 10.07 -23.10 25.77
CA GLU A 399 11.47 -22.72 25.84
C GLU A 399 12.08 -22.72 27.25
N ASN A 400 11.26 -22.52 28.29
CA ASN A 400 11.73 -22.24 29.64
C ASN A 400 12.03 -23.47 30.54
N TYR A 401 11.98 -24.73 30.05
CA TYR A 401 12.07 -25.91 30.92
C TYR A 401 12.92 -27.12 30.42
N GLY A 402 14.24 -27.07 30.64
CA GLY A 402 15.10 -28.24 30.92
C GLY A 402 15.44 -29.25 29.79
N GLY A 403 16.40 -30.16 30.04
CA GLY A 403 17.03 -31.00 29.00
C GLY A 403 16.15 -32.04 28.27
N ASN A 404 14.93 -32.29 28.72
CA ASN A 404 13.96 -33.17 28.01
C ASN A 404 13.20 -32.41 26.88
N LYS A 405 13.52 -31.14 26.67
CA LYS A 405 12.87 -30.18 25.75
C LYS A 405 13.28 -30.35 24.29
N LEU A 406 14.58 -30.45 23.98
CA LEU A 406 15.08 -30.54 22.59
C LEU A 406 14.44 -31.71 21.82
N LYS A 407 14.24 -32.87 22.47
CA LYS A 407 13.56 -34.03 21.88
C LYS A 407 12.06 -33.79 21.62
N LYS A 408 11.37 -33.04 22.50
CA LYS A 408 9.96 -32.67 22.30
C LYS A 408 9.80 -31.63 21.20
N MET A 409 10.65 -30.60 21.20
CA MET A 409 10.65 -29.54 20.18
C MET A 409 10.98 -30.12 18.80
N ARG A 410 12.01 -30.98 18.70
CA ARG A 410 12.33 -31.72 17.48
C ARG A 410 11.11 -32.48 16.95
N LYS A 411 10.44 -33.27 17.81
CA LYS A 411 9.24 -34.02 17.41
C LYS A 411 8.10 -33.11 16.96
N ALA A 412 7.87 -31.98 17.64
CA ALA A 412 6.86 -31.01 17.23
C ALA A 412 7.18 -30.41 15.85
N CYS A 413 8.43 -30.02 15.60
CA CYS A 413 8.88 -29.53 14.29
C CYS A 413 8.76 -30.61 13.20
N GLU A 414 9.16 -31.85 13.49
CA GLU A 414 9.02 -33.00 12.58
C GLU A 414 7.54 -33.23 12.21
N GLN A 415 6.61 -33.15 13.17
CA GLN A 415 5.16 -33.24 12.91
C GLN A 415 4.65 -32.07 12.07
N VAL A 416 5.01 -30.83 12.42
CA VAL A 416 4.59 -29.62 11.66
C VAL A 416 5.07 -29.69 10.20
N LEU A 417 6.31 -30.15 9.96
CA LEU A 417 6.87 -30.30 8.62
C LEU A 417 6.31 -31.51 7.83
N GLU A 418 5.72 -32.50 8.50
CA GLU A 418 4.99 -33.60 7.86
C GLU A 418 3.67 -33.11 7.24
N PHE A 419 2.94 -32.24 7.95
CA PHE A 419 1.68 -31.66 7.46
C PHE A 419 1.89 -30.44 6.55
N ASN A 420 2.67 -29.46 6.99
CA ASN A 420 3.07 -28.31 6.19
C ASN A 420 4.60 -28.32 5.96
N PRO A 421 5.09 -28.97 4.89
CA PRO A 421 6.52 -28.99 4.59
C PRO A 421 7.08 -27.59 4.27
N ASN A 422 6.25 -26.57 4.05
CA ASN A 422 6.66 -25.19 3.80
C ASN A 422 6.51 -24.26 5.02
N HIS A 423 6.37 -24.82 6.23
CA HIS A 423 6.53 -24.04 7.45
C HIS A 423 8.02 -23.78 7.72
N PHE A 424 8.48 -22.55 7.49
CA PHE A 424 9.89 -22.17 7.57
C PHE A 424 10.38 -21.97 9.00
N GLY A 425 9.57 -21.46 9.92
CA GLY A 425 9.89 -21.41 11.35
C GLY A 425 10.25 -22.80 11.90
N ALA A 426 9.42 -23.81 11.61
CA ALA A 426 9.71 -25.21 11.95
C ALA A 426 10.95 -25.77 11.24
N LEU A 427 11.21 -25.35 9.98
CA LEU A 427 12.42 -25.72 9.23
C LEU A 427 13.69 -25.12 9.84
N PHE A 428 13.64 -23.88 10.34
CA PHE A 428 14.79 -23.22 10.95
C PHE A 428 15.06 -23.81 12.33
N ALA A 429 14.02 -23.93 13.17
CA ALA A 429 14.12 -24.57 14.48
C ALA A 429 14.67 -26.01 14.40
N ILE A 430 14.23 -26.83 13.44
CA ILE A 430 14.77 -28.19 13.27
C ILE A 430 16.21 -28.19 12.76
N ALA A 431 16.64 -27.17 12.00
CA ALA A 431 18.03 -27.03 11.55
C ALA A 431 18.95 -26.72 12.75
N ASP A 432 18.58 -25.71 13.56
CA ASP A 432 19.29 -25.33 14.79
C ASP A 432 19.37 -26.50 15.77
N ILE A 433 18.25 -27.20 15.99
CA ILE A 433 18.20 -28.38 16.86
C ILE A 433 19.09 -29.51 16.32
N SER A 434 19.07 -29.77 15.00
CA SER A 434 19.90 -30.83 14.40
C SER A 434 21.39 -30.54 14.57
N LEU A 435 21.81 -29.28 14.42
CA LEU A 435 23.19 -28.86 14.68
C LEU A 435 23.55 -28.99 16.18
N THR A 436 22.64 -28.58 17.07
CA THR A 436 22.83 -28.62 18.53
C THR A 436 22.95 -30.06 19.07
N VAL A 437 22.26 -31.03 18.46
CA VAL A 437 22.35 -32.46 18.85
C VAL A 437 23.39 -33.26 18.04
N GLU A 438 24.27 -32.56 17.31
CA GLU A 438 25.35 -33.14 16.49
C GLU A 438 24.87 -34.10 15.37
N ASP A 439 23.60 -33.96 14.95
CA ASP A 439 23.02 -34.66 13.79
C ASP A 439 23.41 -33.90 12.50
N PHE A 440 24.73 -33.82 12.26
CA PHE A 440 25.34 -32.91 11.28
C PHE A 440 24.85 -33.13 9.84
N SER A 441 24.49 -34.37 9.48
CA SER A 441 23.91 -34.69 8.18
C SER A 441 22.56 -33.97 7.98
N LYS A 442 21.66 -34.08 8.95
CA LYS A 442 20.36 -33.36 8.91
C LYS A 442 20.51 -31.86 9.09
N ALA A 443 21.46 -31.40 9.91
CA ALA A 443 21.78 -29.98 10.01
C ALA A 443 22.14 -29.40 8.64
N VAL A 444 23.06 -30.04 7.91
CA VAL A 444 23.41 -29.63 6.54
C VAL A 444 22.22 -29.73 5.58
N GLU A 445 21.36 -30.75 5.69
CA GLU A 445 20.14 -30.87 4.88
C GLU A 445 19.16 -29.71 5.11
N PHE A 446 18.76 -29.47 6.37
CA PHE A 446 17.79 -28.45 6.71
C PHE A 446 18.32 -27.03 6.46
N TYR A 447 19.56 -26.70 6.87
CA TYR A 447 20.13 -25.39 6.55
C TYR A 447 20.38 -25.19 5.05
N THR A 448 20.68 -26.25 4.27
CA THR A 448 20.76 -26.15 2.80
C THR A 448 19.44 -25.65 2.21
N ARG A 449 18.31 -26.06 2.80
CA ARG A 449 16.99 -25.62 2.40
C ARG A 449 16.65 -24.24 2.98
N ALA A 450 16.92 -24.00 4.26
CA ALA A 450 16.67 -22.73 4.92
C ALA A 450 17.42 -21.57 4.25
N TYR A 451 18.68 -21.77 3.87
CA TYR A 451 19.49 -20.83 3.10
C TYR A 451 18.93 -20.47 1.71
N LYS A 452 18.03 -21.27 1.14
CA LYS A 452 17.33 -20.89 -0.10
C LYS A 452 16.14 -19.96 0.16
N VAL A 453 15.43 -20.20 1.27
CA VAL A 453 14.30 -19.39 1.73
C VAL A 453 14.80 -18.01 2.15
N ASP A 454 15.70 -17.99 3.13
CA ASP A 454 16.39 -16.81 3.63
C ASP A 454 17.91 -17.07 3.68
N PRO A 455 18.66 -16.64 2.64
CA PRO A 455 20.11 -16.75 2.61
C PRO A 455 20.81 -15.92 3.70
N ILE A 456 20.21 -14.83 4.18
CA ILE A 456 20.87 -13.89 5.10
C ILE A 456 20.88 -14.49 6.50
N SER A 457 19.71 -14.84 7.04
CA SER A 457 19.60 -15.39 8.40
C SER A 457 20.24 -16.77 8.54
N ASN A 458 20.28 -17.57 7.46
CA ASN A 458 20.77 -18.95 7.50
C ASN A 458 22.19 -19.15 6.95
N GLN A 459 22.91 -18.09 6.56
CA GLN A 459 24.28 -18.22 6.04
C GLN A 459 25.21 -18.86 7.08
N GLU A 460 25.19 -18.35 8.31
CA GLU A 460 26.09 -18.77 9.37
C GLU A 460 25.81 -20.21 9.82
N GLY A 461 24.54 -20.56 10.09
CA GLY A 461 24.14 -21.92 10.45
C GLY A 461 24.47 -22.96 9.38
N LEU A 462 24.35 -22.62 8.08
CA LEU A 462 24.77 -23.50 6.99
C LEU A 462 26.30 -23.66 6.94
N VAL A 463 27.05 -22.56 7.06
CA VAL A 463 28.52 -22.61 7.08
C VAL A 463 29.02 -23.43 8.27
N GLN A 464 28.49 -23.19 9.47
CA GLN A 464 28.81 -23.94 10.68
C GLN A 464 28.47 -25.43 10.53
N SER A 465 27.29 -25.76 9.99
CA SER A 465 26.90 -27.16 9.76
C SER A 465 27.80 -27.87 8.76
N LEU A 466 28.20 -27.20 7.67
CA LEU A 466 29.14 -27.76 6.68
C LEU A 466 30.54 -27.94 7.27
N LEU A 467 31.02 -26.98 8.07
CA LEU A 467 32.31 -27.08 8.77
C LEU A 467 32.29 -28.23 9.80
N SER A 468 31.27 -28.32 10.64
CA SER A 468 31.13 -29.38 11.65
C SER A 468 31.00 -30.75 11.01
N TYR A 469 30.17 -30.91 9.97
CA TYR A 469 30.02 -32.21 9.29
C TYR A 469 31.31 -32.61 8.55
N GLY A 470 31.98 -31.66 7.88
CA GLY A 470 33.27 -31.89 7.24
C GLY A 470 34.34 -32.33 8.24
N ASN A 471 34.35 -31.75 9.45
CA ASN A 471 35.26 -32.14 10.52
C ASN A 471 34.95 -33.54 11.10
N ASP A 472 33.69 -33.89 11.30
CA ASP A 472 33.28 -35.23 11.75
C ASP A 472 33.65 -36.32 10.72
N LEU A 473 33.28 -36.09 9.44
CA LEU A 473 33.64 -36.97 8.34
C LEU A 473 35.16 -37.15 8.22
N TRP A 474 35.93 -36.09 8.47
CA TRP A 474 37.39 -36.13 8.42
C TRP A 474 38.01 -36.89 9.61
N ARG A 475 37.63 -36.53 10.85
CA ARG A 475 38.30 -37.00 12.07
C ARG A 475 37.76 -38.32 12.59
N ASN A 476 36.44 -38.49 12.57
CA ASN A 476 35.76 -39.63 13.19
C ASN A 476 35.47 -40.73 12.16
N GLN A 477 35.07 -40.37 10.93
CA GLN A 477 34.66 -41.33 9.90
C GLN A 477 35.73 -41.63 8.83
N GLN A 478 36.83 -40.86 8.78
CA GLN A 478 37.92 -40.98 7.79
C GLN A 478 37.47 -40.86 6.31
N GLN A 479 36.35 -40.18 6.05
CA GLN A 479 35.77 -40.00 4.70
C GLN A 479 36.30 -38.72 4.01
N PHE A 480 37.62 -38.66 3.80
CA PHE A 480 38.35 -37.47 3.33
C PHE A 480 37.75 -36.80 2.07
N LYS A 481 37.23 -37.59 1.13
CA LYS A 481 36.63 -37.08 -0.12
C LYS A 481 35.31 -36.33 0.13
N GLN A 482 34.48 -36.79 1.08
CA GLN A 482 33.23 -36.11 1.43
C GLN A 482 33.52 -34.88 2.29
N ALA A 483 34.42 -34.99 3.26
CA ALA A 483 34.90 -33.84 4.05
C ALA A 483 35.39 -32.68 3.15
N LYS A 484 36.21 -32.99 2.14
CA LYS A 484 36.67 -32.03 1.12
C LYS A 484 35.51 -31.33 0.41
N GLN A 485 34.47 -32.06 0.00
CA GLN A 485 33.30 -31.48 -0.67
C GLN A 485 32.52 -30.50 0.23
N HIS A 486 32.43 -30.77 1.54
CA HIS A 486 31.79 -29.86 2.49
C HIS A 486 32.60 -28.56 2.65
N PHE A 487 33.93 -28.64 2.80
CA PHE A 487 34.78 -27.44 2.90
C PHE A 487 34.83 -26.63 1.59
N GLU A 488 34.87 -27.27 0.42
CA GLU A 488 34.71 -26.58 -0.88
C GLU A 488 33.35 -25.89 -1.01
N ARG A 489 32.31 -26.44 -0.40
CA ARG A 489 30.96 -25.87 -0.39
C ARG A 489 30.84 -24.68 0.55
N VAL A 490 31.57 -24.66 1.68
CA VAL A 490 31.73 -23.46 2.52
C VAL A 490 32.34 -22.33 1.69
N LEU A 491 33.42 -22.57 0.95
CA LEU A 491 34.07 -21.52 0.14
C LEU A 491 33.24 -21.02 -1.06
N LYS A 492 32.14 -21.71 -1.42
CA LYS A 492 31.16 -21.20 -2.40
C LYS A 492 30.11 -20.27 -1.78
N ILE A 493 29.94 -20.32 -0.46
CA ILE A 493 28.96 -19.53 0.32
C ILE A 493 29.66 -18.35 1.01
N ASP A 494 30.82 -18.62 1.60
CA ASP A 494 31.75 -17.66 2.20
C ASP A 494 33.15 -17.89 1.59
N PRO A 495 33.48 -17.21 0.47
CA PRO A 495 34.80 -17.33 -0.17
C PRO A 495 35.97 -16.92 0.72
N ASN A 496 35.71 -16.21 1.82
CA ASN A 496 36.72 -15.68 2.74
C ASN A 496 36.97 -16.56 3.98
N ASN A 497 36.24 -17.67 4.12
CA ASN A 497 36.33 -18.56 5.26
C ASN A 497 37.73 -19.17 5.45
N ALA A 498 38.53 -18.62 6.37
CA ALA A 498 39.88 -19.09 6.65
C ALA A 498 39.89 -20.57 7.08
N ILE A 499 38.96 -20.96 7.95
CA ILE A 499 38.84 -22.32 8.49
C ILE A 499 38.69 -23.35 7.37
N ALA A 500 37.81 -23.09 6.38
CA ALA A 500 37.62 -23.99 5.25
C ALA A 500 38.86 -24.08 4.34
N ARG A 501 39.60 -22.97 4.12
CA ARG A 501 40.86 -22.99 3.35
C ARG A 501 41.92 -23.83 4.05
N ASP A 502 42.11 -23.65 5.35
CA ASP A 502 43.08 -24.39 6.15
C ASP A 502 42.77 -25.89 6.14
N LYS A 503 41.50 -26.25 6.35
CA LYS A 503 41.03 -27.66 6.30
C LYS A 503 41.22 -28.29 4.92
N LEU A 504 41.05 -27.54 3.83
CA LEU A 504 41.34 -28.04 2.48
C LEU A 504 42.85 -28.23 2.24
N SER A 505 43.69 -27.35 2.78
CA SER A 505 45.14 -27.48 2.72
C SER A 505 45.63 -28.69 3.52
N GLU A 506 45.05 -28.95 4.70
CA GLU A 506 45.30 -30.15 5.52
C GLU A 506 44.86 -31.45 4.82
N LEU A 507 43.77 -31.41 4.05
CA LEU A 507 43.24 -32.57 3.31
C LEU A 507 43.95 -32.86 1.99
N ALA A 508 44.59 -31.86 1.35
CA ALA A 508 45.30 -32.03 0.09
C ALA A 508 46.25 -33.25 0.05
N PRO A 509 47.19 -33.44 1.01
CA PRO A 509 48.10 -34.60 1.02
C PRO A 509 47.42 -35.94 1.37
N LEU A 510 46.16 -35.94 1.80
CA LEU A 510 45.40 -37.15 2.17
C LEU A 510 44.55 -37.68 1.02
N VAL A 511 44.02 -36.81 0.16
CA VAL A 511 43.20 -37.19 -1.00
C VAL A 511 44.07 -37.64 -2.19
N ASP A 512 45.30 -37.13 -2.33
CA ASP A 512 46.23 -37.50 -3.43
C ASP A 512 46.95 -38.85 -3.25
N LYS A 513 46.65 -39.62 -2.19
CA LYS A 513 47.33 -40.91 -1.92
C LYS A 513 47.09 -42.02 -2.96
N ASP A 514 46.17 -41.83 -3.91
CA ASP A 514 45.96 -42.72 -5.06
C ASP A 514 46.98 -42.52 -6.21
N ARG A 515 47.91 -41.55 -6.13
CA ARG A 515 49.06 -41.47 -7.05
C ARG A 515 50.38 -41.12 -6.35
N ARG A 516 51.23 -42.14 -6.19
CA ARG A 516 52.69 -42.02 -6.00
C ARG A 516 53.35 -41.40 -7.28
N ILE A 517 54.51 -40.75 -7.29
CA ILE A 517 55.77 -40.95 -6.53
C ILE A 517 56.73 -39.74 -6.67
N PHE A 518 57.73 -39.59 -5.76
CA PHE A 518 58.97 -38.75 -5.82
C PHE A 518 58.85 -37.19 -5.88
N VAL A 519 59.84 -36.38 -5.48
CA VAL A 519 60.91 -36.37 -4.43
C VAL A 519 61.57 -34.97 -4.49
N GLY A 520 62.06 -34.42 -3.37
CA GLY A 520 63.00 -33.29 -3.39
C GLY A 520 62.84 -32.31 -2.23
N ALA A 521 63.88 -32.16 -1.41
CA ALA A 521 63.94 -31.18 -0.33
C ALA A 521 64.69 -29.90 -0.76
N ILE A 522 64.48 -28.79 -0.04
CA ILE A 522 65.55 -27.92 0.50
C ILE A 522 64.95 -26.87 1.45
N VAL A 523 65.72 -26.49 2.47
CA VAL A 523 65.39 -25.53 3.54
C VAL A 523 66.03 -24.17 3.23
N VAL A 524 65.30 -23.06 3.45
CA VAL A 524 65.87 -21.79 3.95
C VAL A 524 64.86 -21.10 4.86
N ALA A 525 65.30 -20.63 6.02
CA ALA A 525 64.60 -19.65 6.85
C ALA A 525 65.44 -18.38 6.95
N ALA A 526 64.82 -17.20 7.00
CA ALA A 526 65.49 -15.95 7.36
C ALA A 526 64.51 -14.95 7.97
N VAL A 527 64.80 -14.52 9.20
CA VAL A 527 64.20 -13.36 9.87
C VAL A 527 65.18 -12.18 9.72
N VAL A 528 64.69 -10.98 9.42
CA VAL A 528 65.45 -9.73 9.57
C VAL A 528 64.54 -8.63 10.12
N THR A 529 65.07 -7.79 11.00
CA THR A 529 64.38 -6.74 11.77
C THR A 529 65.16 -5.42 11.76
N ILE A 530 64.44 -4.28 11.89
CA ILE A 530 64.91 -2.96 12.42
C ILE A 530 65.87 -2.15 11.48
N PRO A 531 65.98 -0.78 11.53
CA PRO A 531 65.43 0.24 12.46
C PRO A 531 64.63 1.45 11.87
N LEU A 532 64.11 2.27 12.80
CA LEU A 532 63.61 3.66 12.64
C LEU A 532 64.64 4.67 12.07
N LEU A 533 64.14 5.81 11.57
CA LEU A 533 64.72 7.14 11.86
C LEU A 533 63.65 8.26 11.91
N ILE A 534 64.01 9.42 12.46
CA ILE A 534 63.12 10.45 13.03
C ILE A 534 63.01 11.72 12.15
N GLY A 535 61.86 12.42 12.19
CA GLY A 535 61.69 13.82 11.74
C GLY A 535 60.59 14.54 12.55
N ILE A 536 60.82 15.79 12.99
CA ILE A 536 59.99 16.52 13.97
C ILE A 536 59.57 17.91 13.46
N GLY A 537 58.34 18.34 13.80
CA GLY A 537 57.85 19.73 13.75
C GLY A 537 57.09 20.10 12.48
N TYR A 538 56.08 20.97 12.45
CA TYR A 538 55.45 21.88 13.44
C TYR A 538 53.94 21.98 13.07
N TYR A 539 52.97 22.48 13.86
CA TYR A 539 52.95 23.24 15.12
C TYR A 539 51.68 22.83 15.94
N LEU A 540 51.10 23.72 16.78
CA LEU A 540 49.89 23.47 17.60
C LEU A 540 48.77 24.50 17.36
N GLY A 541 47.55 24.01 17.18
CA GLY A 541 46.30 24.74 17.42
C GLY A 541 45.56 24.11 18.60
N VAL A 542 45.50 24.81 19.73
CA VAL A 542 45.00 24.28 21.00
C VAL A 542 43.52 24.63 21.17
N ASN A 543 42.66 23.67 20.83
CA ASN A 543 41.36 23.49 21.49
C ASN A 543 41.41 22.14 22.21
N SER A 544 41.08 22.11 23.49
CA SER A 544 41.05 20.90 24.31
C SER A 544 39.80 20.06 23.98
N CYS A 545 39.97 18.75 23.79
CA CYS A 545 38.84 17.82 23.66
C CYS A 545 38.03 17.75 24.98
N PRO A 546 36.73 17.39 24.90
CA PRO A 546 35.91 17.06 26.07
C PRO A 546 36.49 15.93 26.95
N PRO A 547 36.10 15.81 28.22
CA PRO A 547 36.69 14.86 29.18
C PRO A 547 36.58 13.37 28.80
N ASP A 548 35.63 13.02 27.93
CA ASP A 548 35.33 11.67 27.44
C ASP A 548 36.01 11.34 26.09
N GLN A 549 36.83 12.25 25.55
CA GLN A 549 37.42 12.16 24.22
C GLN A 549 38.94 12.37 24.25
N GLN A 550 39.66 11.59 23.44
CA GLN A 550 41.10 11.71 23.21
C GLN A 550 41.38 12.15 21.78
N ARG A 551 42.36 13.04 21.60
CA ARG A 551 42.74 13.54 20.28
C ARG A 551 43.57 12.49 19.55
N ILE A 552 43.02 11.91 18.49
CA ILE A 552 43.64 10.90 17.63
C ILE A 552 43.56 11.42 16.19
N ASP A 553 44.70 11.48 15.49
CA ASP A 553 44.83 12.02 14.13
C ASP A 553 44.27 13.45 13.96
N GLY A 554 44.38 14.27 15.03
CA GLY A 554 43.93 15.66 15.06
C GLY A 554 42.45 15.86 15.45
N ILE A 555 41.63 14.81 15.35
CA ILE A 555 40.20 14.77 15.66
C ILE A 555 40.00 14.28 17.11
N CYS A 556 39.00 14.79 17.83
CA CYS A 556 38.62 14.24 19.13
C CYS A 556 37.76 12.98 18.90
N LYS A 557 38.24 11.80 19.32
CA LYS A 557 37.52 10.53 19.27
C LYS A 557 37.15 10.08 20.68
N SER A 558 36.01 9.41 20.86
CA SER A 558 35.61 8.91 22.18
C SER A 558 36.56 7.84 22.70
N ILE A 559 36.81 7.84 24.01
CA ILE A 559 37.62 6.83 24.71
C ILE A 559 36.75 5.62 25.12
N LEU A 560 35.43 5.78 25.11
CA LEU A 560 34.49 4.71 25.46
C LEU A 560 34.32 3.73 24.29
N PRO A 561 34.30 2.40 24.54
CA PRO A 561 33.93 1.44 23.51
C PRO A 561 32.50 1.71 23.03
N PRO A 562 32.16 1.38 21.77
CA PRO A 562 30.82 1.59 21.25
C PRO A 562 29.81 0.84 22.11
N GLN A 563 28.92 1.60 22.77
CA GLN A 563 27.84 1.05 23.58
C GLN A 563 26.94 0.18 22.69
N PRO A 564 26.67 -1.09 23.07
CA PRO A 564 25.67 -1.88 22.37
C PRO A 564 24.33 -1.14 22.45
N PHE A 565 23.66 -1.01 21.30
CA PHE A 565 22.35 -0.34 21.26
C PHE A 565 21.30 -1.22 21.96
N TYR A 566 20.29 -0.58 22.55
CA TYR A 566 19.16 -1.31 23.12
C TYR A 566 18.42 -2.06 22.00
N VAL A 567 18.21 -3.36 22.21
CA VAL A 567 17.38 -4.20 21.32
C VAL A 567 16.01 -4.34 21.97
N PRO A 568 14.93 -3.88 21.33
CA PRO A 568 13.57 -4.03 21.84
C PRO A 568 13.21 -5.50 22.13
N GLU A 569 12.48 -5.72 23.22
CA GLU A 569 12.04 -7.04 23.65
C GLU A 569 10.74 -7.47 22.92
N TRP A 570 9.93 -6.50 22.49
CA TRP A 570 8.67 -6.71 21.80
C TRP A 570 8.76 -6.29 20.33
N GLU A 571 8.42 -7.22 19.43
CA GLU A 571 8.39 -7.05 17.96
C GLU A 571 9.60 -6.22 17.43
N PRO A 572 10.86 -6.66 17.69
CA PRO A 572 12.08 -5.90 17.35
C PRO A 572 12.21 -5.56 15.86
N GLU A 573 11.55 -6.31 14.98
CA GLU A 573 11.44 -6.02 13.56
C GLU A 573 10.73 -4.69 13.25
N ARG A 574 10.00 -4.10 14.21
CA ARG A 574 9.39 -2.77 14.09
C ARG A 574 10.39 -1.63 14.19
N PHE A 575 11.60 -1.87 14.69
CA PHE A 575 12.59 -0.85 14.96
C PHE A 575 13.80 -1.04 14.06
N SER A 576 14.52 0.02 13.73
CA SER A 576 15.82 -0.08 13.07
C SER A 576 16.64 1.20 13.25
N ARG A 577 17.94 1.01 13.45
CA ARG A 577 18.98 2.04 13.32
C ARG A 577 19.80 1.85 12.04
N GLY A 578 19.58 0.77 11.31
CA GLY A 578 20.36 0.36 10.13
C GLY A 578 20.58 -1.15 10.01
N GLU A 579 20.18 -1.93 11.02
CA GLU A 579 20.40 -3.38 11.08
C GLU A 579 19.30 -4.22 10.40
N ARG A 580 18.25 -3.58 9.88
CA ARG A 580 17.17 -4.18 9.06
C ARG A 580 16.44 -3.10 8.24
N THR A 581 15.70 -3.52 7.21
CA THR A 581 14.78 -2.61 6.48
C THR A 581 13.39 -2.58 7.15
N ILE A 582 12.80 -1.38 7.21
CA ILE A 582 11.47 -1.07 7.75
C ILE A 582 10.43 -1.01 6.63
N PHE A 583 10.84 -0.62 5.41
CA PHE A 583 9.98 -0.61 4.24
C PHE A 583 10.22 -1.84 3.34
N THR A 584 9.24 -2.13 2.49
CA THR A 584 9.38 -3.10 1.39
C THR A 584 10.17 -2.49 0.23
N SER A 585 11.43 -2.12 0.47
CA SER A 585 12.33 -1.57 -0.55
C SER A 585 12.59 -2.59 -1.67
N LYS A 586 12.81 -2.10 -2.89
CA LYS A 586 13.27 -2.95 -4.01
C LYS A 586 14.67 -3.46 -3.66
N PHE A 587 14.85 -4.78 -3.59
CA PHE A 587 16.12 -5.44 -3.23
C PHE A 587 17.32 -4.77 -3.92
N ASN A 588 18.17 -4.12 -3.12
CA ASN A 588 19.39 -3.47 -3.56
C ASN A 588 20.60 -4.19 -2.93
N PRO A 589 21.50 -4.80 -3.74
CA PRO A 589 22.65 -5.53 -3.21
C PRO A 589 23.62 -4.72 -2.34
N ASN A 590 23.72 -3.41 -2.57
CA ASN A 590 24.55 -2.52 -1.76
C ASN A 590 23.85 -2.22 -0.44
N PHE A 591 22.55 -1.90 -0.45
CA PHE A 591 21.77 -1.66 0.76
C PHE A 591 21.82 -2.84 1.74
N GLU A 592 21.61 -4.06 1.24
CA GLU A 592 21.65 -5.30 2.01
C GLU A 592 23.03 -5.59 2.61
N ARG A 593 24.11 -5.20 1.91
CA ARG A 593 25.48 -5.25 2.46
C ARG A 593 25.69 -4.19 3.53
N GLY A 594 25.24 -2.96 3.32
CA GLY A 594 25.29 -1.91 4.33
C GLY A 594 24.59 -2.33 5.62
N ILE A 595 23.39 -2.91 5.52
CA ILE A 595 22.64 -3.48 6.64
C ILE A 595 23.45 -4.57 7.36
N LYS A 596 24.06 -5.49 6.61
CA LYS A 596 24.89 -6.57 7.18
C LYS A 596 26.11 -6.02 7.92
N GLU A 597 26.86 -5.10 7.32
CA GLU A 597 28.05 -4.51 7.93
C GLU A 597 27.68 -3.65 9.17
N PHE A 598 26.57 -2.90 9.11
CA PHE A 598 26.04 -2.14 10.24
C PHE A 598 25.69 -3.05 11.42
N LYS A 599 25.00 -4.17 11.15
CA LYS A 599 24.67 -5.20 12.17
C LYS A 599 25.90 -5.86 12.78
N GLN A 600 27.02 -5.92 12.06
CA GLN A 600 28.30 -6.44 12.55
C GLN A 600 29.14 -5.39 13.29
N GLY A 601 28.72 -4.11 13.32
CA GLY A 601 29.49 -3.00 13.88
C GLY A 601 30.60 -2.47 12.96
N ASN A 602 30.65 -2.92 11.70
CA ASN A 602 31.62 -2.49 10.68
C ASN A 602 31.15 -1.18 10.04
N TYR A 603 30.95 -0.13 10.84
CA TYR A 603 30.25 1.08 10.42
C TYR A 603 30.88 1.78 9.21
N SER A 604 32.22 1.76 9.07
CA SER A 604 32.92 2.34 7.92
C SER A 604 32.56 1.65 6.58
N GLU A 605 32.44 0.31 6.58
CA GLU A 605 31.99 -0.43 5.40
C GLU A 605 30.47 -0.25 5.17
N ALA A 606 29.69 -0.14 6.24
CA ALA A 606 28.28 0.20 6.14
C ALA A 606 28.07 1.58 5.48
N THR A 607 28.84 2.59 5.89
CA THR A 607 28.88 3.93 5.27
C THR A 607 29.15 3.82 3.75
N ASN A 608 30.19 3.08 3.33
CA ASN A 608 30.55 2.90 1.91
C ASN A 608 29.41 2.30 1.08
N PHE A 609 28.70 1.28 1.61
CA PHE A 609 27.61 0.63 0.90
C PHE A 609 26.32 1.46 0.89
N PHE A 610 26.02 2.16 1.99
CA PHE A 610 24.88 3.06 2.04
C PHE A 610 25.08 4.29 1.16
N GLU A 611 26.28 4.86 1.05
CA GLU A 611 26.59 5.98 0.15
C GLU A 611 26.28 5.64 -1.32
N GLN A 612 26.72 4.46 -1.78
CA GLN A 612 26.41 3.94 -3.12
C GLN A 612 24.89 3.80 -3.31
N THR A 613 24.18 3.33 -2.28
CA THR A 613 22.72 3.19 -2.33
C THR A 613 22.02 4.56 -2.36
N VAL A 614 22.51 5.58 -1.64
CA VAL A 614 21.97 6.97 -1.71
C VAL A 614 22.12 7.53 -3.13
N ALA A 615 23.25 7.26 -3.80
CA ALA A 615 23.47 7.70 -5.18
C ALA A 615 22.56 6.97 -6.19
N GLU A 616 22.22 5.70 -5.95
CA GLU A 616 21.29 4.91 -6.77
C GLU A 616 19.80 5.25 -6.52
N SER A 617 19.45 5.57 -5.27
CA SER A 617 18.08 5.78 -4.79
C SER A 617 17.93 7.10 -3.99
N PRO A 618 18.19 8.29 -4.57
CA PRO A 618 18.23 9.55 -3.83
C PRO A 618 16.88 9.98 -3.22
N ASN A 619 15.76 9.40 -3.67
CA ASN A 619 14.43 9.66 -3.11
C ASN A 619 14.01 8.68 -1.98
N ASP A 620 14.91 7.80 -1.54
CA ASP A 620 14.65 6.86 -0.44
C ASP A 620 15.16 7.43 0.90
N PRO A 621 14.25 7.85 1.81
CA PRO A 621 14.67 8.44 3.07
C PRO A 621 15.21 7.40 4.05
N GLU A 622 14.85 6.12 3.94
CA GLU A 622 15.38 5.08 4.83
C GLU A 622 16.88 4.89 4.59
N VAL A 623 17.27 4.82 3.31
CA VAL A 623 18.67 4.70 2.89
C VAL A 623 19.51 5.88 3.39
N LEU A 624 19.01 7.12 3.26
CA LEU A 624 19.72 8.30 3.73
C LEU A 624 19.87 8.35 5.25
N ILE A 625 18.87 7.86 5.99
CA ILE A 625 18.94 7.74 7.46
C ILE A 625 20.00 6.70 7.86
N TYR A 626 20.05 5.54 7.22
CA TYR A 626 21.03 4.51 7.56
C TYR A 626 22.47 4.88 7.18
N TYR A 627 22.66 5.60 6.08
CA TYR A 627 23.94 6.25 5.78
C TYR A 627 24.38 7.20 6.92
N ASN A 628 23.48 8.08 7.36
CA ASN A 628 23.77 9.03 8.43
C ASN A 628 23.97 8.36 9.81
N ASN A 629 23.25 7.28 10.10
CA ASN A 629 23.41 6.48 11.30
C ASN A 629 24.76 5.73 11.31
N ALA A 630 25.20 5.21 10.16
CA ALA A 630 26.52 4.58 10.01
C ALA A 630 27.64 5.58 10.30
N LEU A 631 27.60 6.77 9.69
CA LEU A 631 28.51 7.88 10.00
C LEU A 631 28.51 8.24 11.50
N ALA A 632 27.33 8.35 12.12
CA ALA A 632 27.20 8.70 13.53
C ALA A 632 27.77 7.63 14.47
N ARG A 633 27.70 6.37 14.08
CA ARG A 633 28.27 5.23 14.82
C ARG A 633 29.78 5.10 14.60
N GLU A 634 30.27 5.36 13.39
CA GLU A 634 31.69 5.40 13.02
C GLU A 634 32.45 6.50 13.78
N GLN A 635 31.87 7.69 13.89
CA GLN A 635 32.42 8.82 14.63
C GLN A 635 32.41 8.60 16.16
N GLY A 636 31.43 7.83 16.66
CA GLY A 636 31.29 7.46 18.07
C GLY A 636 30.54 8.50 18.93
N SER A 637 29.84 8.02 19.95
CA SER A 637 28.98 8.83 20.85
C SER A 637 27.87 9.63 20.12
N PRO A 638 26.97 8.97 19.37
CA PRO A 638 25.87 9.64 18.69
C PRO A 638 24.94 10.38 19.67
N LEU A 639 24.18 11.33 19.12
CA LEU A 639 22.97 11.89 19.73
C LEU A 639 21.79 11.11 19.12
N THR A 640 20.99 10.41 19.92
CA THR A 640 19.90 9.58 19.36
C THR A 640 18.53 10.24 19.57
N LEU A 641 17.77 10.37 18.49
CA LEU A 641 16.32 10.60 18.51
C LEU A 641 15.60 9.37 17.94
N ALA A 642 14.31 9.22 18.23
CA ALA A 642 13.45 8.24 17.56
C ALA A 642 12.48 8.94 16.61
N VAL A 643 12.09 8.27 15.53
CA VAL A 643 11.03 8.70 14.61
C VAL A 643 10.01 7.59 14.43
N VAL A 644 8.75 7.86 14.73
CA VAL A 644 7.67 6.85 14.76
C VAL A 644 6.67 7.08 13.63
N VAL A 645 6.52 6.09 12.75
CA VAL A 645 5.74 6.16 11.52
C VAL A 645 4.94 4.88 11.25
N SER A 646 3.89 4.98 10.43
CA SER A 646 3.12 3.81 9.97
C SER A 646 3.66 3.28 8.65
N ALA A 647 4.76 2.52 8.72
CA ALA A 647 5.52 2.12 7.54
C ALA A 647 4.80 1.10 6.62
N ILE A 648 3.94 0.25 7.19
CA ILE A 648 3.26 -0.84 6.45
C ILE A 648 1.88 -0.43 5.91
N LYS A 649 1.05 0.25 6.72
CA LYS A 649 -0.31 0.67 6.29
C LYS A 649 -0.35 2.03 5.60
N SER A 650 0.78 2.74 5.54
CA SER A 650 0.82 4.14 5.08
C SER A 650 2.19 4.55 4.56
N THR A 651 2.83 3.64 3.83
CA THR A 651 4.15 3.75 3.20
C THR A 651 4.48 5.15 2.68
N LEU A 652 3.59 5.75 1.86
CA LEU A 652 3.81 7.09 1.29
C LEU A 652 3.96 8.18 2.36
N SER A 653 3.05 8.27 3.33
CA SER A 653 3.13 9.32 4.37
C SER A 653 4.23 9.05 5.39
N ALA A 654 4.57 7.77 5.63
CA ALA A 654 5.73 7.41 6.42
C ALA A 654 7.03 7.87 5.73
N GLN A 655 7.16 7.65 4.41
CA GLN A 655 8.26 8.19 3.62
C GLN A 655 8.25 9.73 3.59
N GLU A 656 7.10 10.40 3.42
CA GLU A 656 7.02 11.87 3.50
C GLU A 656 7.56 12.41 4.84
N ILE A 657 7.18 11.80 5.97
CA ILE A 657 7.70 12.17 7.29
C ILE A 657 9.20 11.93 7.35
N LEU A 658 9.67 10.74 6.96
CA LEU A 658 11.09 10.40 7.03
C LEU A 658 11.96 11.27 6.11
N ARG A 659 11.46 11.75 4.96
CA ARG A 659 12.20 12.71 4.12
C ARG A 659 12.59 13.97 4.89
N GLY A 660 11.68 14.54 5.69
CA GLY A 660 11.98 15.75 6.44
C GLY A 660 12.99 15.51 7.55
N VAL A 661 12.84 14.40 8.29
CA VAL A 661 13.77 14.00 9.35
C VAL A 661 15.16 13.67 8.79
N ALA A 662 15.21 12.90 7.69
CA ALA A 662 16.45 12.56 6.99
C ALA A 662 17.17 13.79 6.44
N GLN A 663 16.42 14.78 5.91
CA GLN A 663 16.99 16.03 5.41
C GLN A 663 17.63 16.86 6.54
N ALA A 664 16.93 17.03 7.66
CA ALA A 664 17.48 17.74 8.83
C ALA A 664 18.68 17.00 9.44
N GLN A 665 18.60 15.66 9.59
CA GLN A 665 19.72 14.83 10.05
C GLN A 665 20.95 14.97 9.16
N ASN A 666 20.77 14.84 7.85
CA ASN A 666 21.87 14.91 6.88
C ASN A 666 22.55 16.29 6.90
N GLN A 667 21.77 17.37 6.98
CA GLN A 667 22.32 18.73 7.10
C GLN A 667 23.10 18.94 8.41
N PHE A 668 22.56 18.49 9.54
CA PHE A 668 23.24 18.57 10.84
C PHE A 668 24.54 17.76 10.85
N ASN A 669 24.52 16.55 10.30
CA ASN A 669 25.67 15.65 10.28
C ASN A 669 26.78 16.15 9.35
N ILE A 670 26.45 16.59 8.13
CA ILE A 670 27.42 17.17 7.18
C ILE A 670 28.02 18.47 7.73
N SER A 671 27.30 19.21 8.56
CA SER A 671 27.81 20.40 9.27
C SER A 671 28.77 20.07 10.42
N GLY A 672 29.10 18.79 10.65
CA GLY A 672 29.98 18.32 11.72
C GLY A 672 29.28 18.01 13.05
N GLY A 673 27.95 18.07 13.08
CA GLY A 673 27.12 17.86 14.26
C GLY A 673 27.47 18.79 15.42
N LEU A 674 27.28 18.32 16.66
CA LEU A 674 27.58 19.08 17.87
C LEU A 674 28.89 18.59 18.49
N ASN A 675 29.94 19.40 18.42
CA ASN A 675 31.28 19.03 18.92
C ASN A 675 31.77 17.68 18.34
N GLY A 676 31.45 17.38 17.08
CA GLY A 676 31.77 16.11 16.43
C GLY A 676 30.84 14.95 16.81
N ARG A 677 29.78 15.16 17.61
CA ARG A 677 28.71 14.18 17.84
C ARG A 677 27.62 14.36 16.79
N LEU A 678 27.41 13.32 15.99
CA LEU A 678 26.40 13.31 14.92
C LEU A 678 25.05 12.78 15.43
N LEU A 679 23.97 13.12 14.71
CA LEU A 679 22.61 12.68 14.98
C LEU A 679 22.36 11.30 14.38
N GLU A 680 21.87 10.38 15.20
CA GLU A 680 21.38 9.05 14.86
C GLU A 680 19.85 8.99 15.07
N LEU A 681 19.15 8.27 14.21
CA LEU A 681 17.70 8.07 14.29
C LEU A 681 17.34 6.60 14.48
N VAL A 682 16.47 6.30 15.44
CA VAL A 682 15.75 5.03 15.52
C VAL A 682 14.44 5.18 14.74
N ILE A 683 14.30 4.47 13.62
CA ILE A 683 13.01 4.37 12.92
C ILE A 683 12.17 3.32 13.65
N ALA A 684 10.93 3.65 14.02
CA ALA A 684 9.98 2.72 14.66
C ALA A 684 8.63 2.69 13.93
N ASN A 685 8.04 1.49 13.82
CA ASN A 685 6.82 1.23 13.07
C ASN A 685 5.63 0.84 13.96
N ASP A 686 4.74 1.80 14.26
CA ASP A 686 3.53 1.58 15.06
C ASP A 686 2.34 1.01 14.26
N GLY A 687 2.44 0.97 12.92
CA GLY A 687 1.34 0.57 12.03
C GLY A 687 0.09 1.47 12.09
N ASN A 688 0.18 2.65 12.74
CA ASN A 688 -0.94 3.52 13.13
C ASN A 688 -2.04 2.78 13.94
N GLU A 689 -1.64 1.90 14.86
CA GLU A 689 -2.55 1.18 15.76
C GLU A 689 -2.31 1.64 17.21
N PRO A 690 -3.33 2.10 17.97
CA PRO A 690 -3.14 2.62 19.33
C PRO A 690 -2.39 1.66 20.27
N ASP A 691 -2.82 0.38 20.34
CA ASP A 691 -2.19 -0.64 21.18
C ASP A 691 -0.71 -0.83 20.86
N LYS A 692 -0.34 -0.84 19.57
CA LYS A 692 1.05 -0.92 19.13
C LYS A 692 1.82 0.39 19.35
N SER A 693 1.14 1.53 19.33
CA SER A 693 1.74 2.84 19.62
C SER A 693 2.15 2.93 21.09
N GLU A 694 1.34 2.42 22.01
CA GLU A 694 1.70 2.23 23.42
C GLU A 694 2.92 1.30 23.56
N LYS A 695 2.94 0.15 22.87
CA LYS A 695 4.08 -0.78 22.94
C LYS A 695 5.36 -0.22 22.34
N VAL A 696 5.28 0.51 21.22
CA VAL A 696 6.43 1.24 20.67
C VAL A 696 6.97 2.27 21.67
N ALA A 697 6.08 3.00 22.34
CA ALA A 697 6.48 3.98 23.36
C ALA A 697 7.14 3.33 24.58
N GLN A 698 6.66 2.16 25.02
CA GLN A 698 7.27 1.37 26.11
C GLN A 698 8.69 0.91 25.77
N GLU A 699 8.95 0.44 24.55
CA GLU A 699 10.30 0.04 24.14
C GLU A 699 11.25 1.26 24.00
N LEU A 700 10.75 2.40 23.51
CA LEU A 700 11.54 3.64 23.42
C LEU A 700 11.82 4.28 24.79
N GLU A 701 10.92 4.14 25.77
CA GLU A 701 11.17 4.54 27.16
C GLU A 701 12.39 3.81 27.73
N LYS A 702 12.48 2.48 27.52
CA LYS A 702 13.54 1.60 28.03
C LYS A 702 14.92 1.93 27.47
N ASP A 703 15.03 2.55 26.30
CA ASP A 703 16.32 2.91 25.67
C ASP A 703 16.86 4.26 26.18
N PRO A 704 17.86 4.28 27.11
CA PRO A 704 18.36 5.53 27.68
C PRO A 704 19.13 6.41 26.68
N SER A 705 19.46 5.90 25.48
CA SER A 705 20.10 6.71 24.44
C SER A 705 19.11 7.66 23.75
N VAL A 706 17.82 7.31 23.70
CA VAL A 706 16.78 8.11 23.02
C VAL A 706 16.46 9.36 23.85
N LEU A 707 16.82 10.52 23.30
CA LEU A 707 16.67 11.84 23.93
C LEU A 707 15.30 12.49 23.67
N GLY A 708 14.63 12.10 22.58
CA GLY A 708 13.35 12.66 22.13
C GLY A 708 12.73 11.85 20.99
N VAL A 709 11.44 12.05 20.76
CA VAL A 709 10.63 11.31 19.77
C VAL A 709 9.97 12.28 18.78
N ILE A 710 10.17 12.03 17.48
CA ILE A 710 9.48 12.69 16.38
C ILE A 710 8.33 11.78 15.94
N GLY A 711 7.09 12.15 16.26
CA GLY A 711 5.92 11.30 16.05
C GLY A 711 4.84 11.52 17.10
N HIS A 712 3.78 10.72 17.14
CA HIS A 712 3.43 9.69 16.16
C HIS A 712 2.69 10.33 14.96
N SER A 713 2.35 9.52 13.96
CA SER A 713 1.83 10.01 12.68
C SER A 713 0.33 10.39 12.67
N SER A 714 -0.44 10.02 13.70
CA SER A 714 -1.84 10.44 13.89
C SER A 714 -2.12 10.83 15.34
N SER A 715 -3.22 11.57 15.55
CA SER A 715 -3.65 11.97 16.88
C SER A 715 -4.02 10.78 17.76
N ASP A 716 -4.65 9.76 17.19
CA ASP A 716 -5.07 8.55 17.90
C ASP A 716 -3.85 7.73 18.38
N ALA A 717 -2.83 7.56 17.53
CA ALA A 717 -1.56 6.92 17.89
C ALA A 717 -0.77 7.74 18.93
N SER A 718 -0.69 9.07 18.73
CA SER A 718 0.02 9.97 19.65
C SER A 718 -0.61 9.96 21.05
N LYS A 719 -1.94 9.84 21.16
CA LYS A 719 -2.62 9.80 22.46
C LYS A 719 -2.26 8.55 23.27
N ALA A 720 -2.17 7.39 22.61
CA ALA A 720 -1.79 6.14 23.25
C ALA A 720 -0.32 6.15 23.71
N ALA A 721 0.59 6.67 22.88
CA ALA A 721 2.02 6.73 23.18
C ALA A 721 2.38 7.75 24.29
N LEU A 722 1.69 8.89 24.34
CA LEU A 722 2.00 10.00 25.26
C LEU A 722 1.98 9.59 26.74
N VAL A 723 1.08 8.67 27.13
CA VAL A 723 0.96 8.18 28.51
C VAL A 723 2.25 7.49 28.99
N GLU A 724 2.96 6.82 28.08
CA GLU A 724 4.23 6.14 28.39
C GLU A 724 5.39 7.14 28.40
N TYR A 725 5.46 8.04 27.41
CA TYR A 725 6.48 9.08 27.36
C TYR A 725 6.48 10.02 28.57
N GLU A 726 5.32 10.29 29.19
CA GLU A 726 5.25 11.07 30.43
C GLU A 726 5.92 10.41 31.64
N LYS A 727 5.92 9.06 31.72
CA LYS A 727 6.64 8.30 32.77
C LYS A 727 8.15 8.48 32.62
N ALA A 728 8.61 8.44 31.38
CA ALA A 728 10.00 8.49 30.97
C ALA A 728 10.64 9.89 31.02
N ASN A 729 9.84 10.96 31.18
CA ASN A 729 10.19 12.34 30.83
C ASN A 729 10.69 12.51 29.38
N LEU A 730 10.28 11.62 28.48
CA LEU A 730 10.75 11.58 27.11
C LEU A 730 9.95 12.58 26.27
N ALA A 731 10.61 13.64 25.77
CA ALA A 731 9.94 14.67 25.00
C ALA A 731 9.51 14.17 23.61
N MET A 732 8.33 14.59 23.17
CA MET A 732 7.67 14.16 21.94
C MET A 732 7.24 15.38 21.13
N ILE A 733 7.73 15.52 19.89
CA ILE A 733 7.21 16.50 18.93
C ILE A 733 6.46 15.75 17.82
N SER A 734 5.14 15.89 17.75
CA SER A 734 4.39 15.33 16.62
C SER A 734 4.43 16.27 15.41
N PRO A 735 4.85 15.78 14.23
CA PRO A 735 4.85 16.59 13.00
C PRO A 735 3.48 16.63 12.30
N THR A 736 2.50 15.81 12.72
CA THR A 736 1.24 15.64 11.97
C THR A 736 -0.01 15.46 12.84
N SER A 737 0.10 15.49 14.17
CA SER A 737 -1.08 15.36 15.05
C SER A 737 -1.62 16.74 15.44
N THR A 738 -2.81 17.07 14.96
CA THR A 738 -3.43 18.41 15.11
C THR A 738 -4.48 18.49 16.22
N SER A 739 -4.95 17.37 16.77
CA SER A 739 -6.03 17.40 17.77
C SER A 739 -5.62 18.11 19.08
N PRO A 740 -6.38 19.09 19.59
CA PRO A 740 -6.14 19.78 20.86
C PRO A 740 -6.36 18.90 22.10
N LEU A 741 -6.91 17.69 21.92
CA LEU A 741 -7.03 16.67 22.99
C LEU A 741 -5.68 16.00 23.34
N LEU A 742 -4.64 16.30 22.55
CA LEU A 742 -3.25 16.01 22.85
C LEU A 742 -2.66 17.17 23.65
N GLN A 743 -2.61 16.99 24.96
CA GLN A 743 -1.93 17.85 25.90
C GLN A 743 -1.21 16.95 26.89
N GLY A 744 -0.01 17.36 27.30
CA GLY A 744 0.84 16.62 28.22
C GLY A 744 2.13 17.36 28.47
N ARG A 745 2.76 17.14 29.61
CA ARG A 745 3.96 17.86 30.06
C ARG A 745 5.15 17.70 29.12
N VAL A 746 5.16 16.61 28.35
CA VAL A 746 6.21 16.20 27.40
C VAL A 746 5.79 16.30 25.92
N PHE A 747 4.55 16.71 25.65
CA PHE A 747 4.00 16.80 24.30
C PHE A 747 4.25 18.17 23.68
N PHE A 748 4.59 18.16 22.39
CA PHE A 748 4.74 19.32 21.53
C PHE A 748 4.24 18.96 20.13
N ARG A 749 3.86 19.95 19.31
CA ARG A 749 3.52 19.71 17.89
C ARG A 749 4.15 20.73 16.95
N ALA A 750 4.66 20.28 15.80
CA ALA A 750 5.27 21.16 14.80
C ALA A 750 4.25 21.76 13.81
N VAL A 751 2.95 21.67 14.09
CA VAL A 751 1.86 22.12 13.22
C VAL A 751 0.81 22.88 14.04
N SER A 752 0.03 23.75 13.39
CA SER A 752 -1.16 24.38 13.98
C SER A 752 -2.18 23.32 14.44
N SER A 753 -2.93 23.60 15.51
CA SER A 753 -3.96 22.70 16.02
C SER A 753 -5.27 22.73 15.19
N ASP A 754 -6.11 21.71 15.36
CA ASP A 754 -7.46 21.67 14.81
C ASP A 754 -8.34 22.80 15.36
N GLU A 755 -8.03 23.36 16.54
CA GLU A 755 -8.73 24.54 17.06
C GLU A 755 -8.47 25.78 16.19
N ALA A 756 -7.20 26.02 15.83
CA ALA A 756 -6.84 27.09 14.90
C ALA A 756 -7.41 26.85 13.49
N ALA A 757 -7.34 25.60 12.99
CA ALA A 757 -7.88 25.23 11.68
C ALA A 757 -9.41 25.37 11.61
N GLY A 758 -10.14 24.93 12.65
CA GLY A 758 -11.59 25.11 12.74
C GLY A 758 -11.98 26.59 12.83
N GLN A 759 -11.22 27.39 13.59
CA GLN A 759 -11.45 28.82 13.71
C GLN A 759 -11.26 29.55 12.37
N ILE A 760 -10.16 29.34 11.65
CA ILE A 760 -9.91 30.04 10.37
C ILE A 760 -10.90 29.60 9.29
N LEU A 761 -11.28 28.31 9.24
CA LEU A 761 -12.35 27.82 8.37
C LEU A 761 -13.70 28.47 8.69
N ALA A 762 -14.06 28.61 9.97
CA ALA A 762 -15.30 29.25 10.40
C ALA A 762 -15.33 30.74 10.07
N GLN A 763 -14.24 31.46 10.36
CA GLN A 763 -14.07 32.86 10.01
C GLN A 763 -14.18 33.07 8.50
N TYR A 764 -13.50 32.26 7.70
CA TYR A 764 -13.57 32.36 6.24
C TYR A 764 -14.97 32.04 5.69
N THR A 765 -15.64 31.01 6.24
CA THR A 765 -17.00 30.62 5.83
C THR A 765 -18.01 31.73 6.10
N LYS A 766 -17.95 32.36 7.30
CA LYS A 766 -18.88 33.44 7.66
C LYS A 766 -18.49 34.79 7.04
N ASN A 767 -17.25 35.24 7.22
CA ASN A 767 -16.85 36.62 6.95
C ASN A 767 -16.42 36.83 5.49
N ASN A 768 -15.79 35.84 4.86
CA ASN A 768 -15.24 35.97 3.50
C ASN A 768 -16.18 35.39 2.43
N LEU A 769 -16.88 34.28 2.75
CA LEU A 769 -17.88 33.69 1.86
C LEU A 769 -19.32 34.17 2.13
N GLY A 770 -19.61 34.75 3.30
CA GLY A 770 -20.93 35.28 3.63
C GLY A 770 -22.00 34.20 3.89
N LEU A 771 -21.61 32.99 4.31
CA LEU A 771 -22.51 31.85 4.43
C LEU A 771 -22.99 31.67 5.87
N ASP A 772 -24.29 31.37 6.03
CA ASP A 772 -24.96 31.25 7.32
C ASP A 772 -25.21 29.79 7.73
N LYS A 773 -25.37 28.88 6.76
CA LYS A 773 -25.76 27.49 7.00
C LYS A 773 -24.72 26.49 6.51
N ALA A 774 -24.33 25.58 7.40
CA ALA A 774 -23.31 24.58 7.13
C ALA A 774 -23.78 23.16 7.49
N VAL A 775 -23.42 22.17 6.66
CA VAL A 775 -23.46 20.73 7.00
C VAL A 775 -22.04 20.24 7.23
N ILE A 776 -21.82 19.38 8.23
CA ILE A 776 -20.50 18.80 8.52
C ILE A 776 -20.52 17.29 8.26
N PHE A 777 -19.57 16.82 7.45
CA PHE A 777 -19.27 15.42 7.21
C PHE A 777 -18.00 15.04 8.00
N TYR A 778 -18.12 14.06 8.90
CA TYR A 778 -17.06 13.71 9.86
C TYR A 778 -17.11 12.23 10.21
N ASN A 779 -16.18 11.74 11.03
CA ASN A 779 -16.14 10.38 11.56
C ASN A 779 -16.02 10.41 13.08
N THR A 780 -17.06 9.94 13.79
CA THR A 780 -17.07 9.93 15.26
C THR A 780 -16.00 9.03 15.88
N ASN A 781 -15.44 8.08 15.13
CA ASN A 781 -14.41 7.15 15.60
C ASN A 781 -12.96 7.67 15.42
N SER A 782 -12.76 8.97 15.17
CA SER A 782 -11.43 9.58 15.06
C SER A 782 -11.30 10.84 15.90
N PHE A 783 -10.23 10.94 16.71
CA PHE A 783 -9.99 12.13 17.52
C PHE A 783 -9.83 13.39 16.65
N TYR A 784 -9.02 13.31 15.57
CA TYR A 784 -8.83 14.41 14.61
C TYR A 784 -10.15 14.94 14.04
N SER A 785 -10.96 14.04 13.47
CA SER A 785 -12.21 14.40 12.80
C SER A 785 -13.20 15.08 13.75
N ASN A 786 -13.34 14.55 14.97
CA ASN A 786 -14.18 15.15 16.00
C ASN A 786 -13.67 16.52 16.46
N SER A 787 -12.36 16.68 16.68
CA SER A 787 -11.84 17.96 17.16
C SER A 787 -11.91 19.07 16.12
N LEU A 788 -11.68 18.78 14.84
CA LEU A 788 -11.86 19.76 13.77
C LEU A 788 -13.34 20.13 13.58
N ARG A 789 -14.25 19.14 13.68
CA ARG A 789 -15.71 19.36 13.73
C ARG A 789 -16.11 20.30 14.87
N GLU A 790 -15.63 20.04 16.08
CA GLU A 790 -15.98 20.81 17.28
C GLU A 790 -15.42 22.22 17.24
N ALA A 791 -14.15 22.38 16.82
CA ALA A 791 -13.53 23.68 16.62
C ALA A 791 -14.29 24.53 15.60
N PHE A 792 -14.60 23.96 14.43
CA PHE A 792 -15.39 24.64 13.41
C PHE A 792 -16.80 24.99 13.91
N GLN A 793 -17.53 24.02 14.50
CA GLN A 793 -18.88 24.24 15.01
C GLN A 793 -18.91 25.39 16.03
N LYS A 794 -18.05 25.31 17.06
CA LYS A 794 -17.90 26.32 18.12
C LYS A 794 -17.64 27.72 17.54
N SER A 795 -16.65 27.85 16.67
CA SER A 795 -16.29 29.14 16.08
C SER A 795 -17.35 29.68 15.11
N PHE A 796 -17.97 28.82 14.30
CA PHE A 796 -18.99 29.23 13.33
C PHE A 796 -20.28 29.68 14.02
N GLU A 797 -20.72 28.98 15.07
CA GLU A 797 -21.89 29.37 15.88
C GLU A 797 -21.63 30.66 16.68
N GLN A 798 -20.42 30.87 17.19
CA GLN A 798 -20.02 32.15 17.83
C GLN A 798 -20.04 33.34 16.86
N LEU A 799 -19.75 33.11 15.57
CA LEU A 799 -19.87 34.10 14.51
C LEU A 799 -21.32 34.25 13.97
N GLY A 800 -22.30 33.59 14.60
CA GLY A 800 -23.71 33.64 14.19
C GLY A 800 -24.03 32.83 12.93
N GLY A 801 -23.21 31.82 12.59
CA GLY A 801 -23.57 30.76 11.66
C GLY A 801 -24.38 29.65 12.35
N ARG A 802 -24.90 28.70 11.57
CA ARG A 802 -25.69 27.56 12.06
C ARG A 802 -25.29 26.26 11.38
N ILE A 803 -24.99 25.22 12.18
CA ILE A 803 -24.90 23.86 11.68
C ILE A 803 -26.33 23.31 11.49
N VAL A 804 -26.66 22.86 10.27
CA VAL A 804 -28.02 22.37 9.93
C VAL A 804 -28.14 20.85 9.97
N ASP A 805 -27.06 20.12 9.68
CA ASP A 805 -26.98 18.67 9.87
C ASP A 805 -25.50 18.24 10.13
N LYS A 806 -25.31 17.03 10.67
CA LYS A 806 -23.99 16.42 10.94
C LYS A 806 -23.99 14.95 10.53
N ILE A 807 -23.33 14.67 9.41
CA ILE A 807 -23.30 13.35 8.77
C ILE A 807 -22.07 12.60 9.26
N ASP A 808 -22.29 11.48 9.95
CA ASP A 808 -21.22 10.66 10.56
C ASP A 808 -20.90 9.44 9.70
N TRP A 809 -19.78 9.52 8.98
CA TRP A 809 -19.22 8.46 8.14
C TRP A 809 -18.76 7.21 8.91
N SER A 810 -18.85 7.18 10.25
CA SER A 810 -18.78 5.91 10.98
C SER A 810 -19.92 4.94 10.62
N ASN A 811 -21.06 5.48 10.14
CA ASN A 811 -22.17 4.69 9.64
C ASN A 811 -21.95 4.25 8.18
N THR A 812 -21.70 2.96 7.97
CA THR A 812 -21.45 2.37 6.64
C THR A 812 -22.70 2.23 5.76
N THR A 813 -23.90 2.59 6.23
CA THR A 813 -25.14 2.54 5.42
C THR A 813 -25.50 3.89 4.77
N LEU A 814 -24.69 4.94 4.98
CA LEU A 814 -24.92 6.24 4.38
C LEU A 814 -24.64 6.23 2.87
N ASN A 815 -25.54 6.81 2.08
CA ASN A 815 -25.36 7.01 0.66
C ASN A 815 -25.19 8.51 0.37
N MET A 816 -24.06 8.91 -0.24
CA MET A 816 -23.78 10.32 -0.51
C MET A 816 -24.68 10.88 -1.64
N GLU A 817 -25.17 10.04 -2.55
CA GLU A 817 -26.16 10.45 -3.58
C GLU A 817 -27.51 10.87 -2.99
N SER A 818 -27.85 10.47 -1.76
CA SER A 818 -29.07 10.93 -1.06
C SER A 818 -28.80 12.02 -0.02
N GLU A 819 -27.73 11.88 0.76
CA GLU A 819 -27.41 12.83 1.85
C GLU A 819 -26.95 14.21 1.34
N VAL A 820 -26.24 14.28 0.20
CA VAL A 820 -25.82 15.57 -0.38
C VAL A 820 -27.00 16.38 -0.95
N PRO A 821 -27.91 15.84 -1.80
CA PRO A 821 -29.11 16.57 -2.19
C PRO A 821 -30.00 16.94 -0.99
N ARG A 822 -30.18 16.04 -0.03
CA ARG A 822 -30.91 16.31 1.21
C ARG A 822 -30.36 17.56 1.92
N SER A 823 -29.04 17.60 2.13
CA SER A 823 -28.37 18.74 2.77
C SER A 823 -28.58 20.06 2.02
N ILE A 824 -28.57 20.04 0.68
CA ILE A 824 -28.74 21.23 -0.16
C ILE A 824 -30.20 21.69 -0.20
N PHE A 825 -31.13 20.80 -0.51
CA PHE A 825 -32.52 21.14 -0.87
C PHE A 825 -33.50 21.07 0.29
N ARG A 826 -33.25 20.22 1.30
CA ARG A 826 -34.05 20.14 2.53
C ARG A 826 -33.37 20.92 3.66
N ASP A 827 -32.09 20.61 3.87
CA ASP A 827 -31.17 21.25 4.83
C ASP A 827 -31.05 22.77 4.64
N GLN A 828 -31.15 23.19 3.37
CA GLN A 828 -30.79 24.54 2.91
C GLN A 828 -29.35 24.91 3.31
N ALA A 829 -28.44 23.93 3.35
CA ALA A 829 -27.03 24.14 3.61
C ALA A 829 -26.35 24.86 2.44
N GLU A 830 -25.41 25.74 2.77
CA GLU A 830 -24.67 26.57 1.81
C GLU A 830 -23.19 26.17 1.78
N ALA A 831 -22.64 25.78 2.93
CA ALA A 831 -21.31 25.21 3.10
C ALA A 831 -21.37 23.71 3.43
N GLY A 832 -20.42 22.94 2.91
CA GLY A 832 -20.20 21.54 3.26
C GLY A 832 -18.78 21.35 3.79
N LEU A 833 -18.66 20.92 5.04
CA LEU A 833 -17.37 20.78 5.72
C LEU A 833 -16.95 19.31 5.70
N LEU A 834 -15.80 19.04 5.10
CA LEU A 834 -15.28 17.69 4.86
C LEU A 834 -14.11 17.42 5.80
N PHE A 835 -14.36 16.69 6.89
CA PHE A 835 -13.37 16.37 7.92
C PHE A 835 -13.08 14.85 7.98
N PRO A 836 -12.67 14.18 6.89
CA PRO A 836 -12.39 12.74 6.91
C PRO A 836 -11.10 12.49 7.68
N ASN A 837 -11.06 11.44 8.52
CA ASN A 837 -9.77 10.83 8.84
C ASN A 837 -9.20 10.15 7.59
N LYS A 838 -7.89 9.86 7.58
CA LYS A 838 -7.16 9.39 6.39
C LYS A 838 -7.81 8.21 5.63
N ALA A 839 -8.46 7.29 6.35
CA ALA A 839 -9.12 6.13 5.74
C ALA A 839 -10.37 6.48 4.89
N LEU A 840 -10.95 7.67 5.08
CA LEU A 840 -12.22 8.10 4.48
C LEU A 840 -12.04 9.26 3.49
N THR A 841 -10.82 9.51 3.02
CA THR A 841 -10.53 10.53 1.99
C THR A 841 -11.36 10.33 0.72
N SER A 842 -11.63 9.08 0.34
CA SER A 842 -12.48 8.73 -0.82
C SER A 842 -13.95 9.17 -0.65
N GLN A 843 -14.53 9.04 0.55
CA GLN A 843 -15.90 9.50 0.83
C GLN A 843 -16.03 11.02 0.78
N ALA A 844 -14.98 11.75 1.17
CA ALA A 844 -14.94 13.21 1.00
C ALA A 844 -14.83 13.63 -0.47
N ILE A 845 -14.09 12.86 -1.29
CA ILE A 845 -14.05 13.05 -2.75
C ILE A 845 -15.42 12.73 -3.36
N GLU A 846 -16.11 11.68 -2.89
CA GLU A 846 -17.47 11.33 -3.32
C GLU A 846 -18.48 12.45 -3.01
N VAL A 847 -18.44 13.07 -1.83
CA VAL A 847 -19.28 14.25 -1.56
C VAL A 847 -18.99 15.39 -2.54
N ALA A 848 -17.71 15.59 -2.90
CA ALA A 848 -17.34 16.57 -3.92
C ALA A 848 -17.90 16.21 -5.31
N ARG A 849 -17.87 14.92 -5.68
CA ARG A 849 -18.45 14.37 -6.92
C ARG A 849 -19.93 14.69 -7.02
N VAL A 850 -20.71 14.21 -6.05
CA VAL A 850 -22.17 14.34 -6.03
C VAL A 850 -22.56 15.81 -6.06
N ASN A 851 -21.88 16.67 -5.28
CA ASN A 851 -22.11 18.11 -5.28
C ASN A 851 -21.83 18.78 -6.65
N ALA A 852 -20.77 18.38 -7.35
CA ALA A 852 -20.43 18.92 -8.67
C ALA A 852 -21.35 18.40 -9.79
N GLU A 853 -21.78 17.15 -9.70
CA GLU A 853 -22.77 16.58 -10.61
C GLU A 853 -24.14 17.25 -10.43
N LEU A 854 -24.63 17.40 -9.19
CA LEU A 854 -25.90 18.06 -8.87
C LEU A 854 -25.97 19.49 -9.41
N ARG A 855 -24.88 20.26 -9.32
CA ARG A 855 -24.78 21.61 -9.91
C ARG A 855 -24.91 21.64 -11.44
N SER A 856 -24.69 20.50 -12.09
CA SER A 856 -24.70 20.34 -13.54
C SER A 856 -25.99 19.67 -14.06
N ARG A 857 -26.91 19.22 -13.18
CA ARG A 857 -28.15 18.55 -13.58
C ARG A 857 -29.17 19.56 -14.13
N PRO A 858 -29.88 19.28 -15.24
CA PRO A 858 -30.93 20.17 -15.77
C PRO A 858 -32.05 20.50 -14.78
N ALA A 859 -32.35 19.58 -13.85
CA ALA A 859 -33.32 19.75 -12.78
C ALA A 859 -32.87 20.74 -11.67
N ASN A 860 -31.65 21.27 -11.73
CA ASN A 860 -31.10 22.27 -10.83
C ASN A 860 -30.61 23.50 -11.64
N PRO A 861 -31.51 24.24 -12.31
CA PRO A 861 -31.14 25.31 -13.25
C PRO A 861 -30.41 26.48 -12.57
N ASP A 862 -30.65 26.68 -11.28
CA ASP A 862 -29.97 27.69 -10.45
C ASP A 862 -28.54 27.29 -10.05
N GLY A 863 -28.11 26.06 -10.36
CA GLY A 863 -26.78 25.55 -10.02
C GLY A 863 -26.50 25.49 -8.52
N ARG A 864 -27.53 25.28 -7.69
CA ARG A 864 -27.37 25.22 -6.22
C ARG A 864 -26.48 24.05 -5.82
N GLY A 865 -25.57 24.29 -4.86
CA GLY A 865 -24.71 23.26 -4.29
C GLY A 865 -23.69 23.85 -3.32
N LEU A 866 -23.16 23.00 -2.44
CA LEU A 866 -22.33 23.36 -1.28
C LEU A 866 -20.99 24.01 -1.69
N LYS A 867 -20.61 25.11 -1.04
CA LYS A 867 -19.20 25.52 -1.00
C LYS A 867 -18.46 24.55 -0.09
N LEU A 868 -17.51 23.80 -0.65
CA LEU A 868 -16.81 22.75 0.08
C LEU A 868 -15.56 23.32 0.74
N LEU A 869 -15.41 23.05 2.04
CA LEU A 869 -14.18 23.32 2.77
C LEU A 869 -13.76 22.07 3.57
N GLY A 870 -12.49 21.97 3.97
CA GLY A 870 -12.00 20.82 4.72
C GLY A 870 -10.66 21.02 5.40
N GLY A 871 -10.18 19.94 6.04
CA GLY A 871 -8.90 19.92 6.76
C GLY A 871 -7.69 19.45 5.94
N ASP A 872 -6.53 19.47 6.58
CA ASP A 872 -5.21 19.17 6.04
C ASP A 872 -5.07 17.76 5.41
N THR A 873 -5.89 16.81 5.85
CA THR A 873 -5.96 15.44 5.34
C THR A 873 -6.32 15.39 3.85
N LEU A 874 -7.07 16.38 3.36
CA LEU A 874 -7.41 16.53 1.94
C LEU A 874 -6.33 17.25 1.12
N TYR A 875 -5.27 17.79 1.75
CA TYR A 875 -4.17 18.43 1.03
C TYR A 875 -3.17 17.38 0.55
N SER A 876 -3.52 16.77 -0.59
CA SER A 876 -2.79 15.63 -1.17
C SER A 876 -2.96 15.53 -2.69
N ASN A 877 -2.07 14.78 -3.34
CA ASN A 877 -2.18 14.51 -4.78
C ASN A 877 -3.35 13.56 -5.12
N THR A 878 -3.82 12.69 -4.21
CA THR A 878 -4.94 11.78 -4.49
C THR A 878 -6.24 12.58 -4.67
N THR A 879 -6.49 13.55 -3.79
CA THR A 879 -7.57 14.54 -3.91
C THR A 879 -7.55 15.29 -5.25
N LEU A 880 -6.37 15.50 -5.86
CA LEU A 880 -6.21 16.12 -7.18
C LEU A 880 -6.14 15.12 -8.35
N ASN A 881 -6.14 13.81 -8.15
CA ASN A 881 -5.90 12.86 -9.25
C ASN A 881 -7.13 12.10 -9.70
N GLU A 882 -8.05 11.80 -8.80
CA GLU A 882 -9.25 11.01 -9.12
C GLU A 882 -10.28 11.85 -9.88
N GLU A 883 -10.64 13.03 -9.36
CA GLU A 883 -11.77 13.81 -9.90
C GLU A 883 -11.53 15.34 -9.91
N ARG A 884 -10.51 15.81 -10.63
CA ARG A 884 -10.08 17.23 -10.67
C ARG A 884 -11.18 18.29 -10.78
N LYS A 885 -12.29 18.00 -11.47
CA LYS A 885 -13.43 18.92 -11.61
C LYS A 885 -14.38 18.94 -10.41
N ALA A 886 -14.49 17.83 -9.70
CA ALA A 886 -15.40 17.68 -8.55
C ALA A 886 -14.92 18.50 -7.34
N VAL A 887 -13.61 18.45 -7.11
CA VAL A 887 -12.92 19.20 -6.04
C VAL A 887 -12.60 20.66 -6.42
N GLU A 888 -12.98 21.13 -7.61
CA GLU A 888 -12.65 22.48 -8.07
C GLU A 888 -13.30 23.54 -7.14
N GLY A 889 -12.47 24.44 -6.61
CA GLY A 889 -12.89 25.43 -5.63
C GLY A 889 -13.02 24.94 -4.18
N LEU A 890 -12.65 23.68 -3.87
CA LEU A 890 -12.48 23.18 -2.50
C LEU A 890 -11.43 24.03 -1.76
N ILE A 891 -11.77 24.48 -0.55
CA ILE A 891 -10.88 25.29 0.31
C ILE A 891 -10.40 24.44 1.49
N LEU A 892 -9.10 24.41 1.75
CA LEU A 892 -8.52 23.64 2.86
C LEU A 892 -7.73 24.54 3.80
N ALA A 893 -7.86 24.30 5.11
CA ALA A 893 -6.88 24.77 6.08
C ALA A 893 -5.74 23.75 6.18
N VAL A 894 -4.51 24.21 5.96
CA VAL A 894 -3.30 23.36 5.91
C VAL A 894 -2.20 23.96 6.79
N PRO A 895 -1.36 23.13 7.45
CA PRO A 895 -0.34 23.65 8.37
C PRO A 895 0.88 24.25 7.64
N TRP A 896 1.02 24.00 6.33
CA TRP A 896 2.13 24.51 5.52
C TRP A 896 1.79 24.44 4.02
N PHE A 897 2.22 25.43 3.23
CA PHE A 897 2.01 25.46 1.78
C PHE A 897 3.27 25.87 1.01
N ARG A 898 3.74 25.01 0.09
CA ARG A 898 4.97 25.19 -0.70
C ARG A 898 5.05 26.45 -1.57
N GLY A 899 3.92 27.12 -1.79
CA GLY A 899 3.81 28.30 -2.63
C GLY A 899 3.84 29.63 -1.89
N THR A 900 4.00 29.66 -0.56
CA THR A 900 4.34 30.90 0.16
C THR A 900 5.74 31.37 -0.23
N SER A 901 6.04 32.65 -0.05
CA SER A 901 7.37 33.23 -0.37
C SER A 901 8.47 32.62 0.48
N GLU A 902 8.16 32.35 1.73
CA GLU A 902 9.06 31.92 2.79
C GLU A 902 9.41 30.43 2.63
N ALA A 903 8.44 29.62 2.18
CA ALA A 903 8.64 28.19 1.91
C ALA A 903 9.42 27.90 0.61
N GLN A 904 9.73 28.91 -0.22
CA GLN A 904 10.35 28.67 -1.55
C GLN A 904 11.75 28.07 -1.45
N GLU A 905 12.59 28.56 -0.54
CA GLU A 905 13.98 28.10 -0.41
C GLU A 905 14.02 26.62 0.03
N PHE A 906 13.29 26.29 1.11
CA PHE A 906 13.13 24.91 1.58
C PHE A 906 12.53 24.02 0.48
N SER A 907 11.45 24.45 -0.17
CA SER A 907 10.77 23.65 -1.20
C SER A 907 11.69 23.37 -2.41
N GLN A 908 12.52 24.33 -2.81
CA GLN A 908 13.49 24.13 -3.88
C GLN A 908 14.65 23.21 -3.45
N ALA A 909 15.19 23.38 -2.25
CA ALA A 909 16.25 22.52 -1.73
C ALA A 909 15.78 21.07 -1.59
N ALA A 910 14.61 20.88 -0.98
CA ALA A 910 13.97 19.58 -0.81
C ALA A 910 13.63 18.94 -2.18
N ARG A 911 13.13 19.71 -3.15
CA ARG A 911 12.89 19.19 -4.52
C ARG A 911 14.17 18.70 -5.21
N ARG A 912 15.31 19.38 -5.01
CA ARG A 912 16.60 18.94 -5.55
C ARG A 912 17.10 17.65 -4.88
N GLN A 913 16.92 17.53 -3.57
CA GLN A 913 17.33 16.34 -2.80
C GLN A 913 16.46 15.11 -3.11
N TRP A 914 15.15 15.27 -3.07
CA TRP A 914 14.18 14.16 -3.19
C TRP A 914 13.72 13.90 -4.63
N GLY A 915 14.21 14.66 -5.62
CA GLY A 915 13.87 14.48 -7.04
C GLY A 915 12.40 14.79 -7.40
N GLY A 916 11.65 15.43 -6.50
CA GLY A 916 10.22 15.69 -6.65
C GLY A 916 9.67 16.63 -5.57
N ASP A 917 8.42 17.03 -5.72
CA ASP A 917 7.76 17.93 -4.77
C ASP A 917 7.51 17.27 -3.41
N VAL A 918 7.78 18.02 -2.33
CA VAL A 918 7.61 17.55 -0.95
C VAL A 918 6.27 17.98 -0.34
N SER A 919 5.73 17.15 0.55
CA SER A 919 4.44 17.42 1.23
C SER A 919 4.64 18.27 2.49
N TRP A 920 3.53 18.77 3.04
CA TRP A 920 3.53 19.45 4.33
C TRP A 920 4.04 18.57 5.48
N ARG A 921 3.96 17.23 5.36
CA ARG A 921 4.48 16.30 6.36
C ARG A 921 6.01 16.27 6.36
N THR A 922 6.62 16.41 5.18
CA THR A 922 8.07 16.57 5.02
C THR A 922 8.55 17.91 5.60
N ALA A 923 7.78 19.00 5.38
CA ALA A 923 8.07 20.30 5.98
C ALA A 923 7.96 20.26 7.51
N ALA A 924 6.85 19.76 8.05
CA ALA A 924 6.62 19.71 9.50
C ALA A 924 7.53 18.71 10.25
N SER A 925 7.94 17.60 9.63
CA SER A 925 8.91 16.67 10.24
C SER A 925 10.35 17.19 10.19
N TYR A 926 10.71 17.96 9.16
CA TYR A 926 11.94 18.74 9.14
C TYR A 926 11.96 19.76 10.29
N ASP A 927 10.90 20.57 10.43
CA ASP A 927 10.75 21.55 11.51
C ASP A 927 10.83 20.91 12.91
N ALA A 928 10.13 19.78 13.13
CA ALA A 928 10.20 19.02 14.37
C ALA A 928 11.63 18.54 14.68
N THR A 929 12.38 18.14 13.66
CA THR A 929 13.78 17.69 13.82
C THR A 929 14.70 18.86 14.13
N GLN A 930 14.52 20.02 13.48
CA GLN A 930 15.28 21.24 13.77
C GLN A 930 15.02 21.75 15.20
N ALA A 931 13.76 21.71 15.66
CA ALA A 931 13.40 22.04 17.04
C ALA A 931 14.13 21.13 18.06
N PHE A 932 14.18 19.81 17.82
CA PHE A 932 15.00 18.92 18.65
C PHE A 932 16.49 19.25 18.57
N ILE A 933 17.06 19.46 17.37
CA ILE A 933 18.47 19.80 17.16
C ILE A 933 18.91 21.00 18.00
N GLN A 934 18.10 22.07 18.07
CA GLN A 934 18.38 23.25 18.90
C GLN A 934 18.57 22.89 20.39
N THR A 935 17.86 21.88 20.89
CA THR A 935 17.92 21.47 22.30
C THR A 935 19.13 20.61 22.65
N LEU A 936 19.86 20.06 21.68
CA LEU A 936 20.94 19.09 21.93
C LEU A 936 22.23 19.74 22.48
N LEU A 937 22.34 21.07 22.46
CA LEU A 937 23.54 21.83 22.85
C LEU A 937 24.13 21.45 24.23
N GLY A 938 25.46 21.27 24.30
CA GLY A 938 26.15 20.86 25.54
C GLY A 938 26.11 19.35 25.77
N ASN A 939 25.77 18.92 27.00
CA ASN A 939 25.57 17.51 27.35
C ASN A 939 24.08 17.23 27.62
N PRO A 940 23.29 16.87 26.60
CA PRO A 940 21.84 16.71 26.71
C PRO A 940 21.46 15.42 27.43
N ASP A 941 20.31 15.49 28.11
CA ASP A 941 19.55 14.36 28.63
C ASP A 941 18.05 14.68 28.43
N ARG A 942 17.17 13.70 28.64
CA ARG A 942 15.71 13.85 28.45
C ARG A 942 15.14 15.07 29.20
N THR A 943 15.62 15.36 30.41
CA THR A 943 15.19 16.51 31.22
C THR A 943 15.62 17.85 30.62
N LYS A 944 16.89 17.96 30.19
CA LYS A 944 17.40 19.19 29.54
C LYS A 944 16.75 19.44 28.19
N VAL A 945 16.53 18.39 27.40
CA VAL A 945 15.81 18.46 26.11
C VAL A 945 14.39 18.99 26.35
N LEU A 946 13.66 18.38 27.29
CA LEU A 946 12.31 18.80 27.64
C LEU A 946 12.21 20.25 28.13
N GLN A 947 13.16 20.71 28.95
CA GLN A 947 13.21 22.12 29.38
C GLN A 947 13.42 23.04 28.17
N ARG A 948 14.45 22.76 27.36
CA ARG A 948 14.85 23.62 26.24
C ARG A 948 13.85 23.67 25.11
N LEU A 949 13.04 22.63 24.91
CA LEU A 949 11.95 22.68 23.93
C LEU A 949 10.98 23.83 24.21
N ARG A 950 10.77 24.22 25.48
CA ARG A 950 9.94 25.38 25.85
C ARG A 950 10.61 26.74 25.62
N GLU A 951 11.91 26.72 25.32
CA GLU A 951 12.76 27.87 25.04
C GLU A 951 13.13 27.95 23.54
N VAL A 952 12.63 27.01 22.71
CA VAL A 952 12.86 26.94 21.26
C VAL A 952 12.29 28.18 20.57
N ASN A 953 13.12 28.75 19.70
CA ASN A 953 12.79 29.90 18.88
C ASN A 953 13.65 29.83 17.61
N LEU A 954 13.03 29.37 16.53
CA LEU A 954 13.64 29.23 15.20
C LEU A 954 12.97 30.21 14.23
N SER A 955 13.80 30.90 13.45
CA SER A 955 13.37 31.76 12.35
C SER A 955 12.85 30.94 11.16
N SER A 956 12.10 31.57 10.25
CA SER A 956 11.64 30.95 9.00
C SER A 956 12.76 30.41 8.11
N SER A 957 13.97 30.95 8.22
CA SER A 957 15.18 30.47 7.54
C SER A 957 15.84 29.25 8.17
N GLU A 958 15.50 28.92 9.42
CA GLU A 958 15.99 27.72 10.12
C GLU A 958 15.01 26.54 10.00
N THR A 959 13.82 26.80 9.46
CA THR A 959 12.70 25.86 9.31
C THR A 959 12.35 25.67 7.82
N SER A 960 11.19 25.09 7.55
CA SER A 960 10.61 24.92 6.21
C SER A 960 9.91 26.18 5.64
N GLY A 961 10.11 27.34 6.26
CA GLY A 961 9.55 28.64 5.84
C GLY A 961 8.69 29.33 6.89
N GLU A 962 8.25 28.63 7.94
CA GLU A 962 7.43 29.20 9.02
C GLU A 962 8.23 29.29 10.32
N ALA A 963 8.11 30.38 11.08
CA ALA A 963 8.78 30.46 12.38
C ALA A 963 8.30 29.33 13.32
N LEU A 964 9.15 28.90 14.27
CA LEU A 964 8.80 27.86 15.22
C LEU A 964 9.17 28.29 16.64
N GLN A 965 8.13 28.51 17.43
CA GLN A 965 8.14 28.71 18.88
C GLN A 965 6.98 27.89 19.47
N PHE A 966 7.13 27.42 20.70
CA PHE A 966 6.07 26.69 21.39
C PHE A 966 5.43 27.53 22.51
N THR A 967 4.13 27.32 22.75
CA THR A 967 3.46 27.78 23.96
C THR A 967 3.91 26.98 25.20
N SER A 968 3.45 27.40 26.39
CA SER A 968 3.61 26.61 27.63
C SER A 968 3.04 25.19 27.53
N ASP A 969 2.06 24.98 26.64
CA ASP A 969 1.32 23.73 26.48
C ASP A 969 1.83 22.88 25.30
N GLY A 970 2.91 23.32 24.64
CA GLY A 970 3.54 22.60 23.53
C GLY A 970 2.96 22.87 22.13
N GLU A 971 2.02 23.80 22.01
CA GLU A 971 1.42 24.21 20.74
C GLU A 971 2.38 25.09 19.93
N ARG A 972 2.47 24.89 18.60
CA ARG A 972 3.23 25.81 17.73
C ARG A 972 2.50 27.15 17.63
N LEU A 973 3.23 28.25 17.83
CA LEU A 973 2.76 29.61 17.57
C LEU A 973 2.74 29.90 16.06
N SER A 974 1.78 29.31 15.35
CA SER A 974 1.58 29.48 13.90
C SER A 974 0.10 29.39 13.52
N GLU A 975 -0.35 30.22 12.58
CA GLU A 975 -1.70 30.12 12.02
C GLU A 975 -1.75 29.14 10.83
N PRO A 976 -2.86 28.41 10.61
CA PRO A 976 -3.03 27.57 9.43
C PRO A 976 -3.19 28.43 8.16
N ILE A 977 -2.71 27.92 7.03
CA ILE A 977 -2.81 28.57 5.72
C ILE A 977 -4.08 28.09 5.02
N LEU A 978 -4.85 29.02 4.42
CA LEU A 978 -5.95 28.66 3.53
C LEU A 978 -5.46 28.50 2.08
N VAL A 979 -5.69 27.31 1.53
CA VAL A 979 -5.45 26.99 0.12
C VAL A 979 -6.75 26.63 -0.57
N LYS A 980 -6.81 26.82 -1.89
CA LYS A 980 -7.98 26.51 -2.71
C LYS A 980 -7.56 25.76 -3.97
N VAL A 981 -8.36 24.76 -4.36
CA VAL A 981 -8.20 24.10 -5.67
C VAL A 981 -8.66 25.06 -6.77
N VAL A 982 -7.74 25.39 -7.68
CA VAL A 982 -7.96 26.24 -8.85
C VAL A 982 -7.25 25.63 -10.05
N ASP A 983 -7.98 25.32 -11.12
CA ASP A 983 -7.50 24.60 -12.30
C ASP A 983 -6.93 23.19 -12.00
N GLY A 984 -7.40 22.56 -10.91
CA GLY A 984 -6.86 21.28 -10.43
C GLY A 984 -5.48 21.37 -9.76
N GLU A 985 -5.06 22.55 -9.30
CA GLU A 985 -3.88 22.78 -8.46
C GLU A 985 -4.25 23.50 -7.16
N PHE A 986 -3.53 23.28 -6.06
CA PHE A 986 -3.70 24.09 -4.85
C PHE A 986 -3.00 25.44 -5.02
N LYS A 987 -3.72 26.54 -4.79
CA LYS A 987 -3.21 27.92 -4.78
C LYS A 987 -3.59 28.59 -3.45
N LEU A 988 -2.84 29.61 -3.03
CA LEU A 988 -3.20 30.42 -1.85
C LEU A 988 -4.57 31.07 -2.04
N VAL A 989 -5.34 31.19 -0.96
CA VAL A 989 -6.52 32.05 -0.94
C VAL A 989 -6.06 33.49 -0.77
N GLU A 990 -6.33 34.33 -1.77
CA GLU A 990 -6.10 35.78 -1.65
C GLU A 990 -7.06 36.37 -0.60
N GLU A 991 -6.52 36.90 0.49
CA GLU A 991 -7.32 37.71 1.40
C GLU A 991 -7.77 38.98 0.69
N LYS A 992 -9.09 39.21 0.65
CA LYS A 992 -9.61 40.54 0.35
C LYS A 992 -9.12 41.46 1.46
N GLN A 993 -8.17 42.34 1.13
CA GLN A 993 -7.84 43.47 1.98
C GLN A 993 -9.14 44.17 2.36
N LYS A 994 -9.38 44.36 3.67
CA LYS A 994 -10.41 45.30 4.12
C LYS A 994 -10.07 46.65 3.48
N GLU A 995 -10.97 47.19 2.67
CA GLU A 995 -10.93 48.62 2.39
C GLU A 995 -10.95 49.32 3.75
N PRO A 996 -10.00 50.25 4.01
CA PRO A 996 -10.00 50.94 5.29
C PRO A 996 -11.29 51.75 5.39
N ASP A 997 -12.05 51.52 6.46
CA ASP A 997 -13.26 52.28 6.78
C ASP A 997 -12.96 53.77 6.66
N SER A 998 -13.55 54.41 5.65
CA SER A 998 -13.35 55.84 5.42
C SER A 998 -14.12 56.63 6.49
N PRO A 999 -13.52 57.71 7.04
CA PRO A 999 -13.93 58.33 8.30
C PRO A 999 -15.26 59.11 8.25
#